data_AF-A0A5C4LBC0-F1
#
_entry.id   AF-A0A5C4LBC0-F1
#
_cell.length_a   1.000
_cell.length_b   1.000
_cell.length_c   1.000
_cell.angle_alpha   90.00
_cell.angle_beta   90.00
_cell.angle_gamma   90.00
#
_symmetry.space_group_name_H-M   'P 1'
#
loop_
_entity.id
_entity.type
_entity.pdbx_description
1 polymer ?
#
loop_
_entity_poly.entity_id
_entity_poly.type
_entity_poly.pdbx_seq_one_letter_code
_entity_poly.pdbx_strand_id
1 'polypeptide(L)'
;MAGGEPASLAYLSDHETKVDLLNNEAIAATVLKLIKQKSEHPITIGVHGDWGAGKSSVLKMVETTLEQDAGTCLIKFNGWQFQGFEDAKIALIEGVVNGLIENRSLRGKAEDVIERIRENIDVLKAAKMGGKLAFTFFTGLPSFGAGEVFEALTDKIKEIVTDPKERKQALEQAEALKKEGEKSGKPSVPHEIAEFRKSFEELIARASVERIVVLVDDLDRCLPETAIETLEAIRLFVFLDKTAFVVGADERMIEYAVGRHFPNLPKMEDSQGYARAYLEKLLQVPFRIPALGETETRIYVTLLLLGSVLGEEEERFLRLLDLGRAALRTPWDGEGIKPDDLKAVLGERPDDPIRSALLTAERISPVLAAGTKGNPRQIKRFLNALNLRLAVAQARGFGTAIEPTRLAKIMLAEMFLPESVFTQMATLVAKAPDGVSPLIARIEAAAEEAATPASAADPPAPTPDLNATDDLASVLEDWKLRPEVLDWARIKPKLGGESLKPYLFVIKDRRNYLAGVAPLSAKLKDIVARLTGGDLNAANVTAAVRALTPPEIDAVFKDLRGQLLSTQSLQAKPPAMGGLAVLTQAHPGLQVRYVEVLAELPIDRLGPGVVSVHGFIQNDDALRRLNAVFDTWARSDNLILKRAVEAMRTAGQRRGRRAGRS
;
A
#
# COMPACT_ATOMS: atom_id res chain seq x y z
N MET A 1 36.75 13.73 -25.86
CA MET A 1 37.96 13.51 -25.06
C MET A 1 37.54 13.00 -23.69
N ALA A 2 38.23 11.95 -23.22
CA ALA A 2 38.02 11.17 -22.00
C ALA A 2 36.63 10.52 -21.86
N GLY A 3 36.45 9.36 -22.50
CA GLY A 3 35.42 8.40 -22.12
C GLY A 3 35.79 7.78 -20.78
N GLY A 4 35.21 8.29 -19.71
CA GLY A 4 35.11 7.54 -18.46
C GLY A 4 34.03 6.48 -18.63
N GLU A 5 34.28 5.27 -18.13
CA GLU A 5 33.22 4.26 -18.00
C GLU A 5 32.01 4.88 -17.30
N PRO A 6 30.77 4.58 -17.73
CA PRO A 6 29.59 5.06 -17.04
C PRO A 6 29.67 4.58 -15.59
N ALA A 7 29.65 5.52 -14.64
CA ALA A 7 29.61 5.20 -13.22
C ALA A 7 28.51 4.15 -13.00
N SER A 8 28.85 3.03 -12.35
CA SER A 8 27.91 1.94 -12.11
C SER A 8 26.65 2.51 -11.47
N LEU A 9 25.48 2.21 -12.06
CA LEU A 9 24.20 2.56 -11.46
C LEU A 9 24.15 1.89 -10.08
N ALA A 10 24.34 2.66 -9.00
CA ALA A 10 24.33 2.20 -7.62
C ALA A 10 22.93 1.70 -7.23
N TYR A 11 22.53 0.57 -7.82
CA TYR A 11 21.21 -0.05 -7.68
C TYR A 11 21.20 -0.95 -6.46
N LEU A 12 20.34 -0.62 -5.51
CA LEU A 12 20.12 -1.40 -4.30
C LEU A 12 19.09 -2.49 -4.59
N SER A 13 19.50 -3.75 -4.51
CA SER A 13 18.58 -4.87 -4.72
C SER A 13 17.45 -4.88 -3.68
N ASP A 14 16.23 -5.09 -4.16
CA ASP A 14 15.03 -5.30 -3.34
C ASP A 14 14.92 -6.77 -2.85
N HIS A 15 15.89 -7.62 -3.16
CA HIS A 15 15.94 -9.01 -2.67
C HIS A 15 16.31 -9.07 -1.19
N GLU A 16 15.92 -10.17 -0.54
CA GLU A 16 16.39 -10.52 0.80
C GLU A 16 17.92 -10.56 0.85
N THR A 17 18.48 -9.88 1.85
CA THR A 17 19.93 -9.77 2.00
C THR A 17 20.42 -10.71 3.08
N LYS A 18 21.61 -11.28 2.87
CA LYS A 18 22.36 -12.01 3.91
C LYS A 18 23.00 -11.06 4.92
N VAL A 19 23.24 -9.81 4.53
CA VAL A 19 23.88 -8.78 5.36
C VAL A 19 22.79 -8.04 6.11
N ASP A 20 22.74 -8.23 7.42
CA ASP A 20 21.75 -7.57 8.26
C ASP A 20 22.15 -6.12 8.58
N LEU A 21 21.54 -5.18 7.86
CA LEU A 21 21.71 -3.75 8.07
C LEU A 21 20.75 -3.17 9.12
N LEU A 22 19.81 -3.96 9.63
CA LEU A 22 18.68 -3.52 10.46
C LEU A 22 18.59 -4.19 11.83
N ASN A 23 19.55 -5.05 12.16
CA ASN A 23 19.56 -5.86 13.39
C ASN A 23 18.36 -6.83 13.50
N ASN A 24 17.84 -7.27 12.35
CA ASN A 24 16.83 -8.34 12.25
C ASN A 24 17.37 -9.71 12.72
N GLU A 25 18.69 -9.88 12.79
CA GLU A 25 19.38 -11.04 13.36
C GLU A 25 18.94 -11.30 14.80
N ALA A 26 18.62 -10.26 15.59
CA ALA A 26 18.12 -10.45 16.95
C ALA A 26 16.77 -11.18 16.98
N ILE A 27 15.88 -10.89 16.02
CA ILE A 27 14.59 -11.57 15.86
C ILE A 27 14.85 -13.01 15.41
N ALA A 28 15.65 -13.21 14.36
CA ALA A 28 15.99 -14.53 13.84
C ALA A 28 16.63 -15.43 14.92
N ALA A 29 17.58 -14.90 15.69
CA ALA A 29 18.23 -15.60 16.80
C ALA A 29 17.24 -16.00 17.91
N THR A 30 16.23 -15.16 18.18
CA THR A 30 15.19 -15.47 19.17
C THR A 30 14.24 -16.55 18.66
N VAL A 31 13.83 -16.48 17.39
CA VAL A 31 13.06 -17.53 16.72
C VAL A 31 13.83 -18.86 16.76
N LEU A 32 15.12 -18.86 16.44
CA LEU A 32 15.99 -20.04 16.50
C LEU A 32 16.12 -20.62 17.91
N LYS A 33 16.20 -19.79 18.95
CA LYS A 33 16.21 -20.26 20.35
C LYS A 33 14.93 -21.00 20.70
N LEU A 34 13.77 -20.47 20.31
CA LEU A 34 12.47 -21.12 20.52
C LEU A 34 12.37 -22.44 19.76
N ILE A 35 12.77 -22.43 18.49
CA ILE A 35 12.79 -23.65 17.67
C ILE A 35 13.71 -24.69 18.31
N LYS A 36 14.92 -24.34 18.77
CA LYS A 36 15.90 -25.28 19.32
C LYS A 36 15.63 -25.72 20.75
N GLN A 37 14.73 -25.06 21.47
CA GLN A 37 14.34 -25.50 22.80
C GLN A 37 13.79 -26.94 22.68
N LYS A 38 14.31 -27.88 23.48
CA LYS A 38 13.96 -29.31 23.43
C LYS A 38 12.53 -29.55 23.95
N SER A 39 11.55 -29.01 23.26
CA SER A 39 10.13 -29.30 23.42
C SER A 39 9.73 -30.31 22.35
N GLU A 40 9.15 -31.43 22.76
CA GLU A 40 8.52 -32.36 21.83
C GLU A 40 7.25 -31.76 21.22
N HIS A 41 6.66 -30.75 21.90
CA HIS A 41 5.44 -30.10 21.43
C HIS A 41 5.66 -29.24 20.17
N PRO A 42 4.67 -29.23 19.26
CA PRO A 42 4.66 -28.38 18.08
C PRO A 42 4.57 -26.90 18.43
N ILE A 43 5.23 -26.07 17.62
CA ILE A 43 5.21 -24.61 17.77
C ILE A 43 4.90 -23.87 16.47
N THR A 44 4.04 -22.86 16.54
CA THR A 44 3.77 -21.93 15.43
C THR A 44 4.24 -20.53 15.79
N ILE A 45 5.19 -20.00 15.03
CA ILE A 45 5.81 -18.70 15.23
C ILE A 45 5.38 -17.78 14.08
N GLY A 46 4.77 -16.65 14.41
CA GLY A 46 4.45 -15.59 13.44
C GLY A 46 5.59 -14.58 13.36
N VAL A 47 6.03 -14.22 12.17
CA VAL A 47 6.91 -13.07 11.90
C VAL A 47 6.08 -12.02 11.17
N HIS A 48 5.65 -11.03 11.92
CA HIS A 48 4.73 -9.99 11.51
C HIS A 48 5.43 -8.69 11.16
N GLY A 49 4.85 -7.95 10.23
CA GLY A 49 5.30 -6.61 9.85
C GLY A 49 4.60 -6.13 8.59
N ASP A 50 4.56 -4.82 8.42
CA ASP A 50 4.04 -4.18 7.21
C ASP A 50 4.75 -4.71 5.95
N TRP A 51 4.09 -4.60 4.80
CA TRP A 51 4.70 -4.97 3.53
C TRP A 51 6.04 -4.25 3.29
N GLY A 52 7.13 -5.01 3.11
CA GLY A 52 8.48 -4.47 2.97
C GLY A 52 9.26 -4.25 4.27
N ALA A 53 8.74 -4.68 5.44
CA ALA A 53 9.42 -4.58 6.73
C ALA A 53 10.66 -5.50 6.89
N GLY A 54 10.80 -6.55 6.07
CA GLY A 54 11.93 -7.49 6.13
C GLY A 54 11.60 -8.91 6.63
N LYS A 55 10.33 -9.31 6.62
CA LYS A 55 9.86 -10.66 7.02
C LYS A 55 10.63 -11.78 6.33
N SER A 56 10.69 -11.77 4.99
CA SER A 56 11.45 -12.76 4.20
C SER A 56 12.94 -12.76 4.54
N SER A 57 13.53 -11.61 4.89
CA SER A 57 14.93 -11.55 5.34
C SER A 57 15.13 -12.24 6.70
N VAL A 58 14.21 -12.07 7.66
CA VAL A 58 14.23 -12.83 8.93
C VAL A 58 14.10 -14.33 8.66
N LEU A 59 13.14 -14.74 7.80
CA LEU A 59 12.97 -16.15 7.42
C LEU A 59 14.25 -16.70 6.76
N LYS A 60 14.92 -15.91 5.90
CA LYS A 60 16.18 -16.29 5.26
C LYS A 60 17.35 -16.45 6.23
N MET A 61 17.41 -15.63 7.28
CA MET A 61 18.41 -15.76 8.36
C MET A 61 18.18 -17.04 9.17
N VAL A 62 16.91 -17.35 9.48
CA VAL A 62 16.51 -18.60 10.13
C VAL A 62 16.87 -19.81 9.26
N GLU A 63 16.53 -19.75 7.96
CA GLU A 63 16.87 -20.76 6.95
C GLU A 63 18.37 -21.06 6.94
N THR A 64 19.19 -20.03 6.76
CA THR A 64 20.66 -20.16 6.66
C THR A 64 21.26 -20.85 7.89
N THR A 65 20.70 -20.58 9.08
CA THR A 65 21.19 -21.20 10.32
C THR A 65 20.72 -22.65 10.48
N LEU A 66 19.53 -22.99 9.99
CA LEU A 66 18.96 -24.34 10.11
C LEU A 66 19.44 -25.29 9.00
N GLU A 67 19.85 -24.79 7.83
CA GLU A 67 20.45 -25.62 6.77
C GLU A 67 21.72 -26.34 7.24
N GLN A 68 22.41 -25.80 8.25
CA GLN A 68 23.60 -26.39 8.85
C GLN A 68 23.30 -27.42 9.96
N ASP A 69 22.03 -27.56 10.36
CA ASP A 69 21.62 -28.42 11.46
C ASP A 69 21.15 -29.80 10.94
N ALA A 70 22.02 -30.80 11.10
CA ALA A 70 21.75 -32.16 10.64
C ALA A 70 20.51 -32.79 11.30
N GLY A 71 20.13 -32.39 12.51
CA GLY A 71 18.95 -32.87 13.23
C GLY A 71 17.63 -32.29 12.72
N THR A 72 17.68 -31.18 11.97
CA THR A 72 16.50 -30.45 11.48
C THR A 72 16.20 -30.77 10.02
N CYS A 73 14.96 -31.14 9.72
CA CYS A 73 14.46 -31.19 8.34
C CYS A 73 13.79 -29.85 8.00
N LEU A 74 14.47 -29.04 7.20
CA LEU A 74 14.00 -27.73 6.78
C LEU A 74 13.18 -27.82 5.49
N ILE A 75 11.97 -27.25 5.50
CA ILE A 75 11.04 -27.23 4.37
C ILE A 75 10.63 -25.78 4.14
N LYS A 76 10.63 -25.35 2.87
CA LYS A 76 10.23 -24.01 2.44
C LYS A 76 8.90 -24.10 1.71
N PHE A 77 7.96 -23.26 2.08
CA PHE A 77 6.66 -23.16 1.43
C PHE A 77 6.34 -21.69 1.13
N ASN A 78 6.13 -21.37 -0.14
CA ASN A 78 5.72 -20.03 -0.56
C ASN A 78 4.25 -20.10 -0.97
N GLY A 79 3.36 -19.53 -0.15
CA GLY A 79 1.91 -19.62 -0.38
C GLY A 79 1.48 -19.00 -1.71
N TRP A 80 2.20 -17.99 -2.19
CA TRP A 80 1.88 -17.28 -3.43
C TRP A 80 2.23 -18.11 -4.67
N GLN A 81 3.33 -18.89 -4.64
CA GLN A 81 3.70 -19.79 -5.74
C GLN A 81 2.65 -20.87 -6.01
N PHE A 82 1.91 -21.29 -4.99
CA PHE A 82 0.86 -22.30 -5.09
C PHE A 82 -0.55 -21.70 -5.24
N GLN A 83 -0.65 -20.40 -5.48
CA GLN A 83 -1.93 -19.74 -5.75
C GLN A 83 -2.51 -20.19 -7.09
N GLY A 84 -3.75 -20.69 -7.08
CA GLY A 84 -4.44 -21.18 -8.29
C GLY A 84 -4.32 -22.69 -8.53
N PHE A 85 -3.58 -23.42 -7.69
CA PHE A 85 -3.67 -24.88 -7.60
C PHE A 85 -4.94 -25.29 -6.82
N GLU A 86 -5.43 -26.50 -7.07
CA GLU A 86 -6.78 -26.97 -6.66
C GLU A 86 -7.06 -26.90 -5.14
N ASP A 87 -6.03 -26.80 -4.28
CA ASP A 87 -6.16 -26.55 -2.83
C ASP A 87 -4.81 -26.16 -2.17
N ALA A 88 -4.73 -25.01 -1.51
CA ALA A 88 -3.51 -24.58 -0.80
C ALA A 88 -3.17 -25.48 0.40
N LYS A 89 -4.18 -26.12 1.02
CA LYS A 89 -4.00 -27.06 2.13
C LYS A 89 -3.27 -28.31 1.68
N ILE A 90 -3.75 -28.87 0.57
CA ILE A 90 -3.16 -30.06 -0.03
C ILE A 90 -1.75 -29.75 -0.52
N ALA A 91 -1.55 -28.59 -1.15
CA ALA A 91 -0.22 -28.17 -1.60
C ALA A 91 0.78 -28.06 -0.43
N LEU A 92 0.37 -27.52 0.72
CA LEU A 92 1.22 -27.49 1.91
C LEU A 92 1.51 -28.91 2.44
N ILE A 93 0.48 -29.76 2.53
CA ILE A 93 0.65 -31.14 3.02
C ILE A 93 1.60 -31.93 2.13
N GLU A 94 1.39 -31.91 0.82
CA GLU A 94 2.24 -32.58 -0.16
C GLU A 94 3.65 -32.00 -0.16
N GLY A 95 3.79 -30.66 -0.06
CA GLY A 95 5.08 -29.99 0.03
C GLY A 95 5.88 -30.44 1.25
N VAL A 96 5.22 -30.58 2.41
CA VAL A 96 5.87 -31.06 3.63
C VAL A 96 6.28 -32.53 3.51
N VAL A 97 5.39 -33.39 3.02
CA VAL A 97 5.66 -34.82 2.83
C VAL A 97 6.79 -35.04 1.83
N ASN A 98 6.73 -34.39 0.67
CA ASN A 98 7.75 -34.50 -0.37
C ASN A 98 9.10 -33.95 0.11
N GLY A 99 9.11 -32.79 0.78
CA GLY A 99 10.32 -32.22 1.36
C GLY A 99 10.98 -33.15 2.37
N LEU A 100 10.19 -33.84 3.21
CA LEU A 100 10.71 -34.83 4.15
C LEU A 100 11.29 -36.06 3.43
N ILE A 101 10.60 -36.58 2.41
CA ILE A 101 11.04 -37.74 1.61
C ILE A 101 12.36 -37.44 0.91
N GLU A 102 12.48 -36.26 0.29
CA GLU A 102 13.66 -35.86 -0.49
C GLU A 102 14.85 -35.54 0.41
N ASN A 103 14.69 -34.68 1.42
CA ASN A 103 15.78 -34.25 2.30
C ASN A 103 16.38 -35.40 3.13
N ARG A 104 15.60 -36.44 3.41
CA ARG A 104 16.06 -37.61 4.18
C ARG A 104 16.23 -38.87 3.35
N SER A 105 16.08 -38.77 2.02
CA SER A 105 16.24 -39.90 1.09
C SER A 105 15.45 -41.14 1.54
N LEU A 106 14.18 -40.94 1.89
CA LEU A 106 13.30 -42.00 2.40
C LEU A 106 12.67 -42.86 1.29
N ARG A 107 12.92 -42.50 0.02
CA ARG A 107 12.55 -43.32 -1.14
C ARG A 107 13.20 -44.71 -0.98
N GLY A 108 12.38 -45.77 -0.99
CA GLY A 108 12.80 -47.15 -0.76
C GLY A 108 12.84 -47.63 0.70
N LYS A 109 12.88 -46.74 1.71
CA LYS A 109 12.92 -47.12 3.15
C LYS A 109 11.56 -47.05 3.85
N ALA A 110 10.64 -46.27 3.28
CA ALA A 110 9.32 -46.02 3.85
C ALA A 110 8.22 -46.02 2.78
N GLU A 111 8.38 -46.80 1.70
CA GLU A 111 7.42 -46.83 0.59
C GLU A 111 5.99 -47.18 1.04
N ASP A 112 5.86 -48.12 1.97
CA ASP A 112 4.58 -48.53 2.58
C ASP A 112 3.89 -47.40 3.36
N VAL A 113 4.66 -46.51 3.99
CA VAL A 113 4.13 -45.34 4.71
C VAL A 113 3.77 -44.22 3.73
N ILE A 114 4.60 -44.03 2.71
CA ILE A 114 4.41 -43.02 1.67
C ILE A 114 3.15 -43.32 0.86
N GLU A 115 2.90 -44.59 0.49
CA GLU A 115 1.68 -45.00 -0.20
C GLU A 115 0.43 -44.72 0.66
N ARG A 116 0.43 -45.09 1.95
CA ARG A 116 -0.67 -44.77 2.88
C ARG A 116 -0.93 -43.27 2.99
N ILE A 117 0.12 -42.46 3.11
CA ILE A 117 -0.03 -40.99 3.16
C ILE A 117 -0.65 -40.46 1.86
N ARG A 118 -0.23 -40.96 0.70
CA ARG A 118 -0.79 -40.56 -0.60
C ARG A 118 -2.26 -40.93 -0.70
N GLU A 119 -2.64 -42.15 -0.31
CA GLU A 119 -4.03 -42.61 -0.29
C GLU A 119 -4.89 -41.70 0.59
N ASN A 120 -4.44 -41.36 1.80
CA ASN A 120 -5.17 -40.47 2.71
C ASN A 120 -5.34 -39.07 2.10
N ILE A 121 -4.29 -38.54 1.46
CA ILE A 121 -4.35 -37.24 0.75
C ILE A 121 -5.36 -37.30 -0.39
N ASP A 122 -5.41 -38.37 -1.16
CA ASP A 122 -6.35 -38.53 -2.28
C ASP A 122 -7.80 -38.67 -1.80
N VAL A 123 -8.04 -39.33 -0.65
CA VAL A 123 -9.36 -39.35 -0.01
C VAL A 123 -9.76 -37.96 0.51
N LEU A 124 -8.83 -37.22 1.12
CA LEU A 124 -9.06 -35.84 1.57
C LEU A 124 -9.39 -34.90 0.40
N LYS A 125 -8.72 -35.05 -0.75
CA LYS A 125 -9.07 -34.36 -2.00
C LYS A 125 -10.49 -34.71 -2.47
N ALA A 126 -10.85 -36.00 -2.46
CA ALA A 126 -12.15 -36.48 -2.92
C ALA A 126 -13.32 -36.07 -1.99
N ALA A 127 -13.08 -36.02 -0.68
CA ALA A 127 -14.08 -35.60 0.31
C ALA A 127 -14.49 -34.12 0.16
N LYS A 128 -13.67 -33.29 -0.49
CA LYS A 128 -13.92 -31.86 -0.73
C LYS A 128 -15.04 -31.61 -1.76
N MET A 129 -15.41 -32.59 -2.59
CA MET A 129 -16.48 -32.47 -3.59
C MET A 129 -17.90 -32.67 -3.04
N GLY A 130 -18.09 -33.05 -1.77
CA GLY A 130 -19.39 -33.28 -1.13
C GLY A 130 -19.76 -32.21 -0.08
N GLY A 131 -20.55 -31.21 -0.48
CA GLY A 131 -20.86 -30.04 0.35
C GLY A 131 -21.62 -30.31 1.67
N LYS A 132 -21.50 -29.33 2.59
CA LYS A 132 -22.19 -29.10 3.89
C LYS A 132 -21.63 -29.71 5.17
N LEU A 133 -20.79 -30.76 5.15
CA LEU A 133 -20.13 -31.28 6.36
C LEU A 133 -18.84 -30.53 6.74
N ALA A 134 -18.35 -29.64 5.87
CA ALA A 134 -17.14 -28.86 6.09
C ALA A 134 -17.23 -27.78 7.20
N PHE A 135 -18.41 -27.49 7.73
CA PHE A 135 -18.63 -26.35 8.65
C PHE A 135 -17.84 -26.46 9.99
N THR A 136 -17.66 -27.67 10.53
CA THR A 136 -16.87 -27.91 11.76
C THR A 136 -15.37 -27.73 11.52
N PHE A 137 -14.88 -28.01 10.31
CA PHE A 137 -13.50 -27.78 9.93
C PHE A 137 -13.22 -26.30 9.59
N PHE A 138 -14.21 -25.62 9.01
CA PHE A 138 -14.12 -24.24 8.53
C PHE A 138 -14.24 -23.19 9.65
N THR A 139 -14.79 -23.53 10.82
CA THR A 139 -15.05 -22.56 11.91
C THR A 139 -14.14 -22.72 13.12
N GLY A 140 -13.40 -23.83 13.22
CA GLY A 140 -12.40 -24.03 14.27
C GLY A 140 -12.90 -24.17 15.70
N LEU A 141 -14.21 -24.40 15.91
CA LEU A 141 -14.81 -24.71 17.22
C LEU A 141 -14.52 -26.17 17.64
N PRO A 142 -14.47 -26.48 18.95
CA PRO A 142 -14.29 -27.85 19.44
C PRO A 142 -15.45 -28.74 18.97
N SER A 143 -15.14 -30.02 18.76
CA SER A 143 -16.06 -31.07 18.31
C SER A 143 -17.20 -31.32 19.31
N PHE A 144 -18.25 -30.52 19.26
CA PHE A 144 -19.58 -30.97 19.70
C PHE A 144 -20.05 -32.04 18.70
N GLY A 145 -20.58 -33.15 19.20
CA GLY A 145 -20.90 -34.32 18.38
C GLY A 145 -21.83 -33.95 17.22
N ALA A 146 -21.78 -34.69 16.10
CA ALA A 146 -22.68 -34.46 14.96
C ALA A 146 -24.17 -34.42 15.38
N GLY A 147 -24.52 -35.08 16.49
CA GLY A 147 -25.84 -35.01 17.13
C GLY A 147 -26.16 -33.66 17.79
N GLU A 148 -25.21 -33.02 18.47
CA GLU A 148 -25.42 -31.74 19.17
C GLU A 148 -25.51 -30.56 18.19
N VAL A 149 -24.74 -30.59 17.10
CA VAL A 149 -24.86 -29.61 16.00
C VAL A 149 -26.22 -29.74 15.29
N PHE A 150 -26.69 -30.97 15.13
CA PHE A 150 -28.02 -31.26 14.58
C PHE A 150 -29.13 -30.74 15.49
N GLU A 151 -29.05 -31.02 16.79
CA GLU A 151 -30.02 -30.53 17.78
C GLU A 151 -30.06 -29.00 17.80
N ALA A 152 -28.90 -28.34 17.84
CA ALA A 152 -28.81 -26.88 17.79
C ALA A 152 -29.39 -26.29 16.49
N LEU A 153 -29.18 -26.95 15.33
CA LEU A 153 -29.76 -26.52 14.05
C LEU A 153 -31.28 -26.70 14.06
N THR A 154 -31.78 -27.83 14.57
CA THR A 154 -33.24 -28.06 14.66
C THR A 154 -33.90 -27.09 15.61
N ASP A 155 -33.28 -26.76 16.74
CA ASP A 155 -33.83 -25.82 17.71
C ASP A 155 -33.87 -24.39 17.15
N LYS A 156 -32.85 -23.98 16.39
CA LYS A 156 -32.88 -22.71 15.66
C LYS A 156 -33.93 -22.66 14.57
N ILE A 157 -34.18 -23.76 13.85
CA ILE A 157 -35.27 -23.83 12.86
C ILE A 157 -36.63 -23.70 13.56
N LYS A 158 -36.81 -24.34 14.72
CA LYS A 158 -38.04 -24.22 15.51
C LYS A 158 -38.28 -22.80 16.04
N GLU A 159 -37.21 -22.03 16.26
CA GLU A 159 -37.23 -20.67 16.79
C GLU A 159 -37.45 -19.61 15.70
N ILE A 160 -36.80 -19.76 14.53
CA ILE A 160 -36.82 -18.78 13.43
C ILE A 160 -38.03 -19.00 12.50
N VAL A 161 -38.43 -20.25 12.26
CA VAL A 161 -39.51 -20.58 11.33
C VAL A 161 -40.80 -20.80 12.11
N THR A 162 -41.62 -19.75 12.17
CA THR A 162 -42.90 -19.77 12.88
C THR A 162 -44.03 -20.40 12.08
N ASP A 163 -43.89 -20.54 10.75
CA ASP A 163 -44.90 -21.19 9.91
C ASP A 163 -44.88 -22.73 10.06
N PRO A 164 -46.02 -23.38 10.39
CA PRO A 164 -46.06 -24.82 10.67
C PRO A 164 -45.72 -25.73 9.48
N LYS A 165 -46.04 -25.31 8.25
CA LYS A 165 -45.81 -26.14 7.05
C LYS A 165 -44.35 -26.05 6.60
N GLU A 166 -43.79 -24.84 6.61
CA GLU A 166 -42.37 -24.61 6.28
C GLU A 166 -41.45 -25.23 7.33
N ARG A 167 -41.80 -25.12 8.62
CA ARG A 167 -41.05 -25.76 9.71
C ARG A 167 -41.00 -27.28 9.56
N LYS A 168 -42.11 -27.90 9.16
CA LYS A 168 -42.17 -29.36 8.97
C LYS A 168 -41.28 -29.81 7.79
N GLN A 169 -41.32 -29.09 6.67
CA GLN A 169 -40.43 -29.37 5.53
C GLN A 169 -38.94 -29.16 5.88
N ALA A 170 -38.61 -28.10 6.62
CA ALA A 170 -37.24 -27.82 7.04
C ALA A 170 -36.70 -28.88 8.00
N LEU A 171 -37.54 -29.38 8.92
CA LEU A 171 -37.19 -30.47 9.84
C LEU A 171 -37.02 -31.82 9.11
N GLU A 172 -37.89 -32.14 8.15
CA GLU A 172 -37.77 -33.35 7.33
C GLU A 172 -36.49 -33.33 6.46
N GLN A 173 -36.12 -32.17 5.91
CA GLN A 173 -34.84 -32.01 5.20
C GLN A 173 -33.63 -32.13 6.13
N ALA A 174 -33.72 -31.64 7.36
CA ALA A 174 -32.68 -31.83 8.37
C ALA A 174 -32.51 -33.31 8.72
N GLU A 175 -33.61 -34.04 8.98
CA GLU A 175 -33.56 -35.48 9.28
C GLU A 175 -33.01 -36.32 8.10
N ALA A 176 -33.26 -35.91 6.86
CA ALA A 176 -32.68 -36.55 5.68
C ALA A 176 -31.14 -36.40 5.64
N LEU A 177 -30.61 -35.23 6.02
CA LEU A 177 -29.17 -34.98 6.13
C LEU A 177 -28.51 -35.85 7.21
N LYS A 178 -29.21 -36.11 8.33
CA LYS A 178 -28.74 -37.04 9.38
C LYS A 178 -28.65 -38.48 8.86
N LYS A 179 -29.67 -38.92 8.11
CA LYS A 179 -29.73 -40.28 7.53
C LYS A 179 -28.73 -40.50 6.40
N GLU A 180 -28.38 -39.47 5.62
CA GLU A 180 -27.31 -39.56 4.62
C GLU A 180 -25.92 -39.63 5.26
N GLY A 181 -25.69 -38.92 6.37
CA GLY A 181 -24.47 -39.01 7.17
C GLY A 181 -24.24 -40.39 7.81
N GLU A 182 -25.31 -41.07 8.22
CA GLU A 182 -25.24 -42.42 8.83
C GLU A 182 -25.18 -43.56 7.79
N LYS A 183 -25.63 -43.35 6.54
CA LYS A 183 -25.73 -44.40 5.50
C LYS A 183 -24.51 -44.53 4.59
N SER A 184 -23.57 -43.57 4.61
CA SER A 184 -22.35 -43.69 3.83
C SER A 184 -21.27 -44.42 4.65
N GLY A 185 -21.10 -45.73 4.43
CA GLY A 185 -19.96 -46.51 4.93
C GLY A 185 -18.62 -46.11 4.30
N LYS A 186 -18.44 -44.83 3.94
CA LYS A 186 -17.16 -44.25 3.54
C LYS A 186 -16.50 -43.66 4.79
N PRO A 187 -15.17 -43.78 4.93
CA PRO A 187 -14.48 -43.26 6.09
C PRO A 187 -14.79 -41.77 6.29
N SER A 188 -15.17 -41.42 7.51
CA SER A 188 -15.45 -40.03 7.87
C SER A 188 -14.15 -39.21 7.78
N VAL A 189 -14.21 -37.97 7.27
CA VAL A 189 -13.03 -37.07 7.17
C VAL A 189 -12.19 -36.98 8.46
N PRO A 190 -12.77 -36.97 9.69
CA PRO A 190 -11.97 -37.03 10.91
C PRO A 190 -11.11 -38.29 11.07
N HIS A 191 -11.59 -39.44 10.59
CA HIS A 191 -10.85 -40.70 10.59
C HIS A 191 -9.63 -40.62 9.66
N GLU A 192 -9.82 -40.11 8.44
CA GLU A 192 -8.74 -39.91 7.47
C GLU A 192 -7.64 -38.98 7.98
N ILE A 193 -8.02 -37.92 8.69
CA ILE A 193 -7.05 -37.02 9.34
C ILE A 193 -6.28 -37.75 10.44
N ALA A 194 -6.94 -38.61 11.22
CA ALA A 194 -6.29 -39.40 12.25
C ALA A 194 -5.32 -40.44 11.64
N GLU A 195 -5.71 -41.10 10.55
CA GLU A 195 -4.86 -42.04 9.83
C GLU A 195 -3.67 -41.35 9.16
N PHE A 196 -3.90 -40.16 8.57
CA PHE A 196 -2.84 -39.30 8.04
C PHE A 196 -1.84 -38.95 9.14
N ARG A 197 -2.30 -38.49 10.31
CA ARG A 197 -1.43 -38.15 11.44
C ARG A 197 -0.58 -39.33 11.88
N LYS A 198 -1.18 -40.49 12.07
CA LYS A 198 -0.48 -41.72 12.46
C LYS A 198 0.59 -42.12 11.43
N SER A 199 0.25 -42.05 10.14
CA SER A 199 1.19 -42.37 9.06
C SER A 199 2.32 -41.35 8.97
N PHE A 200 2.02 -40.07 9.22
CA PHE A 200 3.01 -39.00 9.24
C PHE A 200 3.95 -39.10 10.46
N GLU A 201 3.46 -39.46 11.64
CA GLU A 201 4.27 -39.76 12.82
C GLU A 201 5.23 -40.94 12.56
N GLU A 202 4.73 -42.00 11.91
CA GLU A 202 5.55 -43.13 11.49
C GLU A 202 6.64 -42.69 10.49
N LEU A 203 6.29 -41.81 9.54
CA LEU A 203 7.24 -41.25 8.59
C LEU A 203 8.33 -40.41 9.29
N ILE A 204 7.96 -39.56 10.25
CA ILE A 204 8.91 -38.77 11.07
C ILE A 204 9.86 -39.70 11.84
N ALA A 205 9.32 -40.75 12.46
CA ALA A 205 10.12 -41.70 13.23
C ALA A 205 11.15 -42.40 12.33
N ARG A 206 10.74 -42.87 11.14
CA ARG A 206 11.65 -43.47 10.15
C ARG A 206 12.65 -42.47 9.57
N ALA A 207 12.26 -41.20 9.47
CA ALA A 207 13.13 -40.11 9.02
C ALA A 207 14.27 -39.78 9.99
N SER A 208 14.19 -40.24 11.25
CA SER A 208 15.17 -39.98 12.31
C SER A 208 15.49 -38.48 12.46
N VAL A 209 14.46 -37.63 12.35
CA VAL A 209 14.59 -36.18 12.53
C VAL A 209 14.33 -35.77 13.98
N GLU A 210 15.12 -34.84 14.49
CA GLU A 210 14.86 -34.22 15.79
C GLU A 210 13.69 -33.23 15.68
N ARG A 211 13.62 -32.50 14.56
CA ARG A 211 12.57 -31.53 14.28
C ARG A 211 12.35 -31.33 12.77
N ILE A 212 11.12 -31.09 12.38
CA ILE A 212 10.73 -30.55 11.08
C ILE A 212 10.46 -29.05 11.26
N VAL A 213 11.11 -28.21 10.47
CA VAL A 213 10.87 -26.77 10.45
C VAL A 213 10.32 -26.38 9.10
N VAL A 214 9.12 -25.80 9.08
CA VAL A 214 8.46 -25.32 7.86
C VAL A 214 8.46 -23.80 7.86
N LEU A 215 9.18 -23.21 6.92
CA LEU A 215 9.18 -21.76 6.68
C LEU A 215 8.09 -21.43 5.66
N VAL A 216 7.11 -20.64 6.08
CA VAL A 216 5.97 -20.21 5.27
C VAL A 216 6.10 -18.73 4.95
N ASP A 217 6.29 -18.37 3.68
CA ASP A 217 6.48 -16.98 3.24
C ASP A 217 5.44 -16.53 2.20
N ASP A 218 5.38 -15.22 1.97
CA ASP A 218 4.54 -14.53 0.99
C ASP A 218 3.02 -14.78 1.14
N LEU A 219 2.55 -15.10 2.35
CA LEU A 219 1.10 -15.23 2.63
C LEU A 219 0.33 -13.94 2.38
N ASP A 220 0.98 -12.78 2.58
CA ASP A 220 0.41 -11.46 2.32
C ASP A 220 0.24 -11.14 0.83
N ARG A 221 0.76 -11.98 -0.07
CA ARG A 221 0.55 -11.89 -1.53
C ARG A 221 -0.52 -12.83 -2.06
N CYS A 222 -0.96 -13.79 -1.25
CA CYS A 222 -2.00 -14.74 -1.61
C CYS A 222 -3.36 -14.07 -1.76
N LEU A 223 -4.25 -14.68 -2.55
CA LEU A 223 -5.68 -14.40 -2.46
C LEU A 223 -6.19 -14.71 -1.03
N PRO A 224 -7.19 -13.97 -0.53
CA PRO A 224 -7.78 -14.19 0.78
C PRO A 224 -8.09 -15.65 1.11
N GLU A 225 -8.70 -16.36 0.17
CA GLU A 225 -9.11 -17.75 0.34
C GLU A 225 -7.87 -18.66 0.49
N THR A 226 -6.85 -18.47 -0.35
CA THR A 226 -5.57 -19.21 -0.30
C THR A 226 -4.80 -18.94 1.00
N ALA A 227 -4.80 -17.70 1.49
CA ALA A 227 -4.11 -17.34 2.74
C ALA A 227 -4.74 -18.05 3.94
N ILE A 228 -6.07 -18.06 4.04
CA ILE A 228 -6.79 -18.75 5.12
C ILE A 228 -6.64 -20.26 4.99
N GLU A 229 -6.78 -20.82 3.79
CA GLU A 229 -6.54 -22.24 3.56
C GLU A 229 -5.13 -22.66 4.03
N THR A 230 -4.09 -21.88 3.70
CA THR A 230 -2.72 -22.17 4.15
C THR A 230 -2.59 -22.12 5.68
N LEU A 231 -3.16 -21.10 6.33
CA LEU A 231 -3.15 -20.98 7.78
C LEU A 231 -3.91 -22.13 8.48
N GLU A 232 -5.02 -22.59 7.90
CA GLU A 232 -5.76 -23.75 8.38
C GLU A 232 -4.99 -25.06 8.17
N ALA A 233 -4.23 -25.17 7.09
CA ALA A 233 -3.37 -26.32 6.84
C ALA A 233 -2.25 -26.43 7.87
N ILE A 234 -1.66 -25.30 8.29
CA ILE A 234 -0.66 -25.29 9.38
C ILE A 234 -1.26 -25.91 10.64
N ARG A 235 -2.52 -25.61 10.99
CA ARG A 235 -3.20 -26.19 12.16
C ARG A 235 -3.27 -27.72 12.14
N LEU A 236 -3.34 -28.35 10.96
CA LEU A 236 -3.30 -29.82 10.86
C LEU A 236 -1.99 -30.39 11.40
N PHE A 237 -0.88 -29.68 11.16
CA PHE A 237 0.45 -30.06 11.59
C PHE A 237 0.83 -29.56 12.99
N VAL A 238 0.17 -28.53 13.52
CA VAL A 238 0.37 -28.02 14.89
C VAL A 238 -0.05 -29.04 15.97
N PHE A 239 -0.51 -30.24 15.61
CA PHE A 239 -0.71 -31.35 16.55
C PHE A 239 0.32 -32.47 16.40
N LEU A 240 1.27 -32.34 15.48
CA LEU A 240 2.29 -33.34 15.22
C LEU A 240 3.56 -32.95 15.97
N ASP A 241 3.99 -33.81 16.88
CA ASP A 241 5.20 -33.60 17.66
C ASP A 241 6.42 -33.41 16.76
N LYS A 242 7.42 -32.69 17.27
CA LYS A 242 8.65 -32.35 16.54
C LYS A 242 8.42 -31.50 15.29
N THR A 243 7.35 -30.72 15.19
CA THR A 243 7.15 -29.76 14.10
C THR A 243 7.24 -28.32 14.60
N ALA A 244 7.79 -27.43 13.77
CA ALA A 244 7.81 -25.99 14.01
C ALA A 244 7.48 -25.25 12.71
N PHE A 245 6.56 -24.29 12.78
CA PHE A 245 6.21 -23.42 11.66
C PHE A 245 6.69 -22.01 11.94
N VAL A 246 7.35 -21.38 10.97
CA VAL A 246 7.70 -19.95 11.01
C VAL A 246 7.00 -19.27 9.85
N VAL A 247 6.09 -18.36 10.16
CA VAL A 247 5.13 -17.81 9.20
C VAL A 247 5.35 -16.32 9.02
N GLY A 248 5.83 -15.90 7.86
CA GLY A 248 5.91 -14.50 7.47
C GLY A 248 4.56 -14.00 6.97
N ALA A 249 3.94 -13.05 7.68
CA ALA A 249 2.65 -12.50 7.28
C ALA A 249 2.47 -11.01 7.66
N ASP A 250 1.75 -10.26 6.82
CA ASP A 250 1.22 -8.94 7.16
C ASP A 250 -0.13 -9.12 7.87
N GLU A 251 -0.22 -8.68 9.13
CA GLU A 251 -1.42 -8.82 9.95
C GLU A 251 -2.65 -8.18 9.30
N ARG A 252 -2.51 -7.02 8.65
CA ARG A 252 -3.66 -6.32 8.02
C ARG A 252 -4.19 -7.10 6.83
N MET A 253 -3.30 -7.74 6.07
CA MET A 253 -3.69 -8.60 4.94
C MET A 253 -4.41 -9.85 5.43
N ILE A 254 -3.96 -10.45 6.54
CA ILE A 254 -4.66 -11.58 7.13
C ILE A 254 -6.00 -11.16 7.73
N GLU A 255 -6.08 -10.00 8.42
CA GLU A 255 -7.35 -9.46 8.92
C GLU A 255 -8.36 -9.27 7.78
N TYR A 256 -7.92 -8.71 6.65
CA TYR A 256 -8.73 -8.61 5.43
C TYR A 256 -9.17 -9.99 4.92
N ALA A 257 -8.26 -10.97 4.89
CA ALA A 257 -8.55 -12.32 4.42
C ALA A 257 -9.61 -13.03 5.28
N VAL A 258 -9.47 -12.94 6.61
CA VAL A 258 -10.44 -13.49 7.57
C VAL A 258 -11.81 -12.84 7.38
N GLY A 259 -11.85 -11.50 7.27
CA GLY A 259 -13.10 -10.76 7.09
C GLY A 259 -13.86 -11.15 5.81
N ARG A 260 -13.14 -11.45 4.73
CA ARG A 260 -13.73 -11.93 3.47
C ARG A 260 -14.18 -13.39 3.55
N HIS A 261 -13.42 -14.23 4.23
CA HIS A 261 -13.71 -15.65 4.39
C HIS A 261 -14.93 -15.91 5.29
N PHE A 262 -15.18 -15.04 6.27
CA PHE A 262 -16.31 -15.13 7.20
C PHE A 262 -17.23 -13.88 7.12
N PRO A 263 -18.02 -13.72 6.05
CA PRO A 263 -18.80 -12.49 5.79
C PRO A 263 -19.94 -12.24 6.79
N ASN A 264 -20.40 -13.28 7.50
CA ASN A 264 -21.53 -13.22 8.44
C ASN A 264 -21.09 -13.09 9.91
N LEU A 265 -19.82 -12.76 10.17
CA LEU A 265 -19.39 -12.49 11.55
C LEU A 265 -20.20 -11.32 12.11
N PRO A 266 -20.67 -11.39 13.37
CA PRO A 266 -21.32 -10.26 14.00
C PRO A 266 -20.36 -9.07 13.91
N LYS A 267 -20.85 -7.96 13.33
CA LYS A 267 -20.16 -6.68 13.35
C LYS A 267 -20.16 -6.19 14.79
N MET A 268 -19.31 -6.78 15.63
CA MET A 268 -18.93 -6.14 16.88
C MET A 268 -18.30 -4.81 16.50
N GLU A 269 -18.52 -3.76 17.30
CA GLU A 269 -17.93 -2.44 17.07
C GLU A 269 -16.40 -2.53 16.89
N ASP A 270 -15.79 -3.59 17.42
CA ASP A 270 -14.42 -4.04 17.17
C ASP A 270 -14.32 -5.18 16.15
N SER A 271 -14.50 -4.88 14.86
CA SER A 271 -14.15 -5.83 13.77
C SER A 271 -12.67 -6.27 13.80
N GLN A 272 -11.81 -5.58 14.57
CA GLN A 272 -10.42 -5.96 14.83
C GLN A 272 -10.26 -7.12 15.83
N GLY A 273 -11.29 -7.49 16.60
CA GLY A 273 -11.19 -8.51 17.66
C GLY A 273 -11.13 -9.95 17.13
N TYR A 274 -12.04 -10.34 16.23
CA TYR A 274 -12.14 -11.74 15.80
C TYR A 274 -10.96 -12.18 14.95
N ALA A 275 -10.51 -11.36 14.00
CA ALA A 275 -9.38 -11.71 13.14
C ALA A 275 -8.07 -11.84 13.93
N ARG A 276 -7.86 -11.00 14.95
CA ARG A 276 -6.74 -11.14 15.87
C ARG A 276 -6.85 -12.39 16.73
N ALA A 277 -8.02 -12.67 17.32
CA ALA A 277 -8.24 -13.92 18.05
C ALA A 277 -8.08 -15.17 17.16
N TYR A 278 -8.42 -15.07 15.88
CA TYR A 278 -8.18 -16.12 14.89
C TYR A 278 -6.68 -16.33 14.67
N LEU A 279 -5.92 -15.26 14.49
CA LEU A 279 -4.46 -15.29 14.36
C LEU A 279 -3.77 -15.81 15.63
N GLU A 280 -4.14 -15.34 16.82
CA GLU A 280 -3.57 -15.78 18.11
C GLU A 280 -3.76 -17.28 18.34
N LYS A 281 -4.88 -17.86 17.88
CA LYS A 281 -5.12 -19.30 17.96
C LYS A 281 -4.24 -20.12 17.01
N LEU A 282 -3.77 -19.53 15.91
CA LEU A 282 -2.99 -20.22 14.89
C LEU A 282 -1.49 -19.98 15.06
N LEU A 283 -1.11 -18.77 15.45
CA LEU A 283 0.26 -18.32 15.67
C LEU A 283 0.47 -18.16 17.18
N GLN A 284 1.01 -19.21 17.79
CA GLN A 284 1.23 -19.28 19.24
C GLN A 284 2.21 -18.21 19.73
N VAL A 285 3.23 -17.88 18.93
CA VAL A 285 4.25 -16.89 19.28
C VAL A 285 4.36 -15.81 18.20
N PRO A 286 3.80 -14.61 18.41
CA PRO A 286 3.93 -13.51 17.46
C PRO A 286 5.21 -12.69 17.71
N PHE A 287 6.08 -12.60 16.71
CA PHE A 287 7.17 -11.63 16.64
C PHE A 287 6.80 -10.53 15.67
N ARG A 288 6.91 -9.27 16.10
CA ARG A 288 6.65 -8.12 15.23
C ARG A 288 7.95 -7.41 14.90
N ILE A 289 8.25 -7.27 13.61
CA ILE A 289 9.36 -6.45 13.13
C ILE A 289 8.97 -4.99 13.36
N PRO A 290 9.73 -4.23 14.17
CA PRO A 290 9.44 -2.83 14.43
C PRO A 290 9.68 -1.98 13.16
N ALA A 291 8.87 -0.94 12.98
CA ALA A 291 9.17 0.09 12.00
C ALA A 291 10.43 0.87 12.43
N LEU A 292 11.23 1.32 11.46
CA LEU A 292 12.44 2.08 11.76
C LEU A 292 12.10 3.47 12.30
N GLY A 293 12.72 3.84 13.42
CA GLY A 293 12.75 5.23 13.87
C GLY A 293 13.68 6.09 13.02
N GLU A 294 13.83 7.35 13.41
CA GLU A 294 14.70 8.30 12.71
C GLU A 294 16.18 7.88 12.78
N THR A 295 16.65 7.49 13.97
CA THR A 295 18.02 7.05 14.20
C THR A 295 18.34 5.80 13.39
N GLU A 296 17.46 4.80 13.42
CA GLU A 296 17.62 3.54 12.68
C GLU A 296 17.58 3.78 11.18
N THR A 297 16.66 4.65 10.71
CA THR A 297 16.61 5.06 9.29
C THR A 297 17.91 5.72 8.86
N ARG A 298 18.48 6.61 9.69
CA ARG A 298 19.75 7.29 9.40
C ARG A 298 20.90 6.30 9.30
N ILE A 299 21.01 5.36 10.24
CA ILE A 299 22.02 4.28 10.20
C ILE A 299 21.85 3.48 8.92
N TYR A 300 20.62 3.06 8.62
CA TYR A 300 20.30 2.24 7.46
C TYR A 300 20.64 2.92 6.13
N VAL A 301 20.21 4.17 5.94
CA VAL A 301 20.52 4.96 4.73
C VAL A 301 22.03 5.15 4.57
N THR A 302 22.73 5.42 5.69
CA THR A 302 24.19 5.57 5.68
C THR A 302 24.87 4.28 5.21
N LEU A 303 24.50 3.14 5.78
CA LEU A 303 25.06 1.84 5.39
C LEU A 303 24.71 1.47 3.94
N LEU A 304 23.49 1.72 3.48
CA LEU A 304 23.11 1.46 2.09
C LEU A 304 23.95 2.27 1.09
N LEU A 305 24.11 3.57 1.35
CA LEU A 305 24.87 4.45 0.46
C LEU A 305 26.36 4.14 0.48
N LEU A 306 26.94 3.91 1.67
CA LEU A 306 28.36 3.54 1.79
C LEU A 306 28.64 2.16 1.20
N GLY A 307 27.76 1.18 1.44
CA GLY A 307 27.87 -0.16 0.84
C GLY A 307 27.81 -0.13 -0.69
N SER A 308 27.02 0.80 -1.26
CA SER A 308 26.96 0.99 -2.72
C SER A 308 28.23 1.60 -3.32
N VAL A 309 29.03 2.32 -2.52
CA VAL A 309 30.27 2.99 -2.96
C VAL A 309 31.50 2.12 -2.70
N LEU A 310 31.56 1.47 -1.54
CA LEU A 310 32.69 0.65 -1.07
C LEU A 310 32.60 -0.80 -1.57
N GLY A 311 31.38 -1.33 -1.69
CA GLY A 311 31.11 -2.75 -1.91
C GLY A 311 30.87 -3.48 -0.58
N GLU A 312 29.94 -4.43 -0.59
CA GLU A 312 29.47 -5.12 0.63
C GLU A 312 30.51 -6.06 1.25
N GLU A 313 31.53 -6.47 0.49
CA GLU A 313 32.58 -7.38 0.94
C GLU A 313 33.87 -6.65 1.38
N GLU A 314 33.92 -5.32 1.24
CA GLU A 314 35.11 -4.55 1.58
C GLU A 314 35.32 -4.45 3.10
N GLU A 315 36.56 -4.62 3.58
CA GLU A 315 36.89 -4.58 5.01
C GLU A 315 36.43 -3.28 5.70
N ARG A 316 36.58 -2.12 5.04
CA ARG A 316 36.09 -0.83 5.56
C ARG A 316 34.58 -0.86 5.78
N PHE A 317 33.82 -1.43 4.85
CA PHE A 317 32.37 -1.54 4.96
C PHE A 317 31.96 -2.52 6.06
N LEU A 318 32.64 -3.66 6.19
CA LEU A 318 32.37 -4.62 7.28
C LEU A 318 32.58 -3.98 8.67
N ARG A 319 33.62 -3.14 8.84
CA ARG A 319 33.80 -2.38 10.09
C ARG A 319 32.69 -1.35 10.33
N LEU A 320 32.21 -0.68 9.28
CA LEU A 320 31.06 0.22 9.38
C LEU A 320 29.78 -0.52 9.75
N LEU A 321 29.58 -1.73 9.23
CA LEU A 321 28.46 -2.59 9.58
C LEU A 321 28.48 -2.92 11.08
N ASP A 322 29.64 -3.26 11.63
CA ASP A 322 29.79 -3.54 13.06
C ASP A 322 29.48 -2.31 13.93
N LEU A 323 29.92 -1.12 13.51
CA LEU A 323 29.57 0.15 14.17
C LEU A 323 28.06 0.43 14.10
N GLY A 324 27.44 0.22 12.93
CA GLY A 324 26.01 0.35 12.74
C GLY A 324 25.21 -0.59 13.64
N ARG A 325 25.62 -1.86 13.71
CA ARG A 325 25.04 -2.87 14.61
C ARG A 325 25.20 -2.48 16.08
N ALA A 326 26.35 -1.92 16.47
CA ALA A 326 26.56 -1.42 17.82
C ALA A 326 25.60 -0.28 18.16
N ALA A 327 25.42 0.69 17.25
CA ALA A 327 24.48 1.80 17.41
C ALA A 327 23.01 1.33 17.46
N LEU A 328 22.64 0.32 16.67
CA LEU A 328 21.30 -0.28 16.68
C LEU A 328 20.95 -1.06 17.97
N ARG A 329 21.90 -1.23 18.90
CA ARG A 329 21.60 -1.80 20.23
C ARG A 329 20.99 -0.79 21.19
N THR A 330 21.24 0.50 21.00
CA THR A 330 20.71 1.57 21.85
C THR A 330 20.14 2.75 21.04
N PRO A 331 19.21 2.50 20.08
CA PRO A 331 18.71 3.55 19.20
C PRO A 331 17.94 4.66 19.93
N TRP A 332 17.45 4.39 21.16
CA TRP A 332 16.76 5.35 22.02
C TRP A 332 17.68 6.46 22.56
N ASP A 333 19.00 6.29 22.50
CA ASP A 333 19.95 7.36 22.86
C ASP A 333 19.97 8.46 21.78
N GLY A 334 19.38 8.21 20.60
CA GLY A 334 19.36 9.16 19.48
C GLY A 334 20.69 9.27 18.73
N GLU A 335 21.73 8.60 19.23
CA GLU A 335 23.06 8.57 18.63
C GLU A 335 23.09 7.56 17.48
N GLY A 336 23.48 8.01 16.27
CA GLY A 336 23.77 7.13 15.14
C GLY A 336 25.21 6.60 15.20
N ILE A 337 25.77 6.24 14.04
CA ILE A 337 27.22 6.02 13.94
C ILE A 337 27.94 7.35 14.23
N LYS A 338 28.88 7.35 15.19
CA LYS A 338 29.51 8.60 15.64
C LYS A 338 30.42 9.17 14.53
N PRO A 339 30.48 10.50 14.36
CA PRO A 339 31.35 11.12 13.37
C PRO A 339 32.83 10.73 13.52
N ASP A 340 33.31 10.57 14.75
CA ASP A 340 34.72 10.20 14.99
C ASP A 340 34.98 8.73 14.65
N ASP A 341 34.00 7.84 14.85
CA ASP A 341 34.09 6.44 14.41
C ASP A 341 34.09 6.35 12.87
N LEU A 342 33.26 7.17 12.19
CA LEU A 342 33.27 7.28 10.73
C LEU A 342 34.64 7.75 10.22
N LYS A 343 35.25 8.76 10.84
CA LYS A 343 36.60 9.24 10.47
C LYS A 343 37.67 8.18 10.72
N ALA A 344 37.56 7.41 11.80
CA ALA A 344 38.52 6.35 12.10
C ALA A 344 38.53 5.25 11.03
N VAL A 345 37.38 4.95 10.42
CA VAL A 345 37.26 3.94 9.37
C VAL A 345 37.49 4.49 7.96
N LEU A 346 36.99 5.69 7.66
CA LEU A 346 36.99 6.29 6.32
C LEU A 346 38.14 7.29 6.08
N GLY A 347 38.87 7.66 7.13
CA GLY A 347 39.87 8.73 7.12
C GLY A 347 39.26 10.12 7.35
N GLU A 348 40.08 11.09 7.75
CA GLU A 348 39.64 12.48 8.00
C GLU A 348 39.11 13.19 6.75
N ARG A 349 39.60 12.78 5.57
CA ARG A 349 39.22 13.32 4.26
C ARG A 349 38.88 12.16 3.33
N PRO A 350 37.67 11.60 3.42
CA PRO A 350 37.25 10.52 2.56
C PRO A 350 37.12 11.00 1.11
N ASP A 351 37.23 10.06 0.17
CA ASP A 351 37.07 10.32 -1.25
C ASP A 351 35.71 10.97 -1.57
N ASP A 352 35.64 11.71 -2.68
CA ASP A 352 34.45 12.47 -3.09
C ASP A 352 33.15 11.63 -3.11
N PRO A 353 33.13 10.39 -3.62
CA PRO A 353 31.92 9.56 -3.61
C PRO A 353 31.44 9.22 -2.18
N ILE A 354 32.36 8.91 -1.27
CA ILE A 354 32.07 8.57 0.13
C ILE A 354 31.54 9.80 0.86
N ARG A 355 32.21 10.95 0.68
CA ARG A 355 31.78 12.22 1.25
C ARG A 355 30.38 12.61 0.77
N SER A 356 30.11 12.43 -0.52
CA SER A 356 28.79 12.68 -1.10
C SER A 356 27.73 11.74 -0.51
N ALA A 357 28.04 10.46 -0.30
CA ALA A 357 27.14 9.50 0.31
C ALA A 357 26.76 9.88 1.74
N LEU A 358 27.74 10.27 2.58
CA LEU A 358 27.51 10.72 3.95
C LEU A 358 26.63 11.97 4.02
N LEU A 359 26.94 13.00 3.22
CA LEU A 359 26.15 14.24 3.17
C LEU A 359 24.73 14.00 2.68
N THR A 360 24.57 13.12 1.69
CA THR A 360 23.24 12.71 1.22
C THR A 360 22.47 12.02 2.34
N ALA A 361 23.07 11.03 3.01
CA ALA A 361 22.44 10.30 4.11
C ALA A 361 21.95 11.25 5.22
N GLU A 362 22.81 12.14 5.70
CA GLU A 362 22.49 13.09 6.77
C GLU A 362 21.30 13.97 6.41
N ARG A 363 21.22 14.46 5.16
CA ARG A 363 20.19 15.41 4.72
C ARG A 363 18.83 14.78 4.48
N ILE A 364 18.79 13.57 3.92
CA ILE A 364 17.52 12.96 3.50
C ILE A 364 16.90 12.08 4.57
N SER A 365 17.70 11.56 5.52
CA SER A 365 17.22 10.57 6.49
C SER A 365 16.05 11.04 7.37
N PRO A 366 16.02 12.28 7.92
CA PRO A 366 14.92 12.71 8.77
C PRO A 366 13.55 12.67 8.07
N VAL A 367 13.50 13.14 6.82
CA VAL A 367 12.23 13.17 6.06
C VAL A 367 11.94 11.85 5.36
N LEU A 368 12.96 11.05 5.04
CA LEU A 368 12.72 9.65 4.68
C LEU A 368 12.13 8.86 5.83
N ALA A 369 12.58 9.06 7.06
CA ALA A 369 12.03 8.37 8.23
C ALA A 369 10.55 8.72 8.40
N ALA A 370 10.23 10.02 8.39
CA ALA A 370 8.85 10.50 8.52
C ALA A 370 7.97 10.07 7.32
N GLY A 371 8.45 10.26 6.10
CA GLY A 371 7.70 9.98 4.86
C GLY A 371 7.46 8.50 4.61
N THR A 372 8.46 7.65 4.86
CA THR A 372 8.34 6.19 4.67
C THR A 372 7.71 5.49 5.87
N LYS A 373 7.48 6.21 6.98
CA LYS A 373 7.03 5.66 8.26
C LYS A 373 7.90 4.49 8.71
N GLY A 374 9.21 4.62 8.48
CA GLY A 374 10.20 3.60 8.84
C GLY A 374 10.20 2.33 7.98
N ASN A 375 9.63 2.34 6.77
CA ASN A 375 9.58 1.18 5.89
C ASN A 375 10.89 1.00 5.09
N PRO A 376 11.70 -0.05 5.33
CA PRO A 376 13.01 -0.23 4.68
C PRO A 376 12.93 -0.33 3.15
N ARG A 377 11.91 -1.00 2.61
CA ARG A 377 11.73 -1.13 1.16
C ARG A 377 11.43 0.21 0.51
N GLN A 378 10.59 1.04 1.13
CA GLN A 378 10.31 2.37 0.62
C GLN A 378 11.57 3.25 0.62
N ILE A 379 12.42 3.13 1.64
CA ILE A 379 13.73 3.79 1.69
C ILE A 379 14.61 3.34 0.51
N LYS A 380 14.81 2.04 0.30
CA LYS A 380 15.56 1.52 -0.86
C LYS A 380 14.98 2.00 -2.20
N ARG A 381 13.66 1.94 -2.36
CA ARG A 381 12.96 2.41 -3.58
C ARG A 381 13.19 3.89 -3.83
N PHE A 382 13.17 4.72 -2.79
CA PHE A 382 13.48 6.14 -2.92
C PHE A 382 14.93 6.34 -3.40
N LEU A 383 15.90 5.69 -2.77
CA LEU A 383 17.32 5.80 -3.15
C LEU A 383 17.56 5.31 -4.59
N ASN A 384 16.95 4.20 -4.98
CA ASN A 384 17.01 3.69 -6.35
C ASN A 384 16.39 4.67 -7.36
N ALA A 385 15.22 5.23 -7.04
CA ALA A 385 14.58 6.23 -7.89
C ALA A 385 15.46 7.48 -8.03
N LEU A 386 16.13 7.91 -6.95
CA LEU A 386 17.04 9.05 -6.96
C LEU A 386 18.24 8.77 -7.88
N ASN A 387 18.90 7.63 -7.70
CA ASN A 387 20.05 7.22 -8.50
C ASN A 387 19.69 7.08 -9.99
N LEU A 388 18.53 6.46 -10.29
CA LEU A 388 18.03 6.33 -11.66
C LEU A 388 17.77 7.70 -12.29
N ARG A 389 17.14 8.62 -11.57
CA ARG A 389 16.83 9.97 -12.04
C ARG A 389 18.09 10.79 -12.29
N LEU A 390 19.09 10.69 -11.43
CA LEU A 390 20.41 11.31 -11.63
C LEU A 390 21.12 10.73 -12.87
N ALA A 391 21.14 9.41 -13.02
CA ALA A 391 21.74 8.75 -14.17
C ALA A 391 21.04 9.14 -15.49
N VAL A 392 19.70 9.22 -15.49
CA VAL A 392 18.92 9.69 -16.65
C VAL A 392 19.25 11.14 -16.98
N ALA A 393 19.39 12.02 -15.99
CA ALA A 393 19.76 13.42 -16.22
C ALA A 393 21.15 13.55 -16.85
N GLN A 394 22.12 12.77 -16.36
CA GLN A 394 23.47 12.69 -16.92
C GLN A 394 23.46 12.16 -18.36
N ALA A 395 22.78 11.03 -18.60
CA ALA A 395 22.69 10.40 -19.91
C ALA A 395 22.00 11.29 -20.96
N ARG A 396 21.05 12.13 -20.53
CA ARG A 396 20.38 13.12 -21.38
C ARG A 396 21.16 14.44 -21.56
N GLY A 397 22.35 14.56 -20.95
CA GLY A 397 23.25 15.69 -21.15
C GLY A 397 22.94 16.95 -20.34
N PHE A 398 22.05 16.87 -19.34
CA PHE A 398 21.72 18.01 -18.46
C PHE A 398 21.99 17.72 -16.98
N GLY A 399 22.74 16.66 -16.67
CA GLY A 399 23.08 16.29 -15.30
C GLY A 399 23.79 17.38 -14.49
N THR A 400 24.55 18.27 -15.14
CA THR A 400 25.21 19.42 -14.48
C THR A 400 24.21 20.47 -13.97
N ALA A 401 22.97 20.48 -14.48
CA ALA A 401 21.89 21.34 -14.02
C ALA A 401 21.12 20.73 -12.82
N ILE A 402 21.45 19.49 -12.41
CA ILE A 402 20.75 18.75 -11.37
C ILE A 402 21.71 18.52 -10.20
N GLU A 403 21.51 19.28 -9.13
CA GLU A 403 22.21 19.02 -7.88
C GLU A 403 21.50 17.87 -7.10
N PRO A 404 22.22 16.81 -6.67
CA PRO A 404 21.62 15.62 -6.06
C PRO A 404 20.78 15.87 -4.82
N THR A 405 21.23 16.75 -3.92
CA THR A 405 20.54 16.96 -2.63
C THR A 405 19.23 17.76 -2.81
N ARG A 406 19.18 18.69 -3.75
CA ARG A 406 17.95 19.38 -4.21
C ARG A 406 17.00 18.43 -4.92
N LEU A 407 17.51 17.57 -5.79
CA LEU A 407 16.67 16.56 -6.44
C LEU A 407 16.02 15.67 -5.38
N ALA A 408 16.80 15.15 -4.43
CA ALA A 408 16.28 14.34 -3.34
C ALA A 408 15.17 15.08 -2.57
N LYS A 409 15.38 16.34 -2.19
CA LYS A 409 14.36 17.14 -1.50
C LYS A 409 13.08 17.32 -2.32
N ILE A 410 13.17 17.53 -3.62
CA ILE A 410 12.00 17.64 -4.51
C ILE A 410 11.29 16.29 -4.64
N MET A 411 12.04 15.19 -4.69
CA MET A 411 11.46 13.84 -4.71
C MET A 411 10.74 13.50 -3.40
N LEU A 412 11.25 13.96 -2.26
CA LEU A 412 10.55 13.84 -0.98
C LEU A 412 9.20 14.56 -1.01
N ALA A 413 9.16 15.76 -1.60
CA ALA A 413 7.90 16.47 -1.80
C ALA A 413 6.94 15.71 -2.73
N GLU A 414 7.44 15.22 -3.86
CA GLU A 414 6.65 14.46 -4.84
C GLU A 414 6.03 13.20 -4.24
N MET A 415 6.78 12.50 -3.39
CA MET A 415 6.41 11.18 -2.88
C MET A 415 5.57 11.22 -1.61
N PHE A 416 5.80 12.21 -0.72
CA PHE A 416 5.25 12.18 0.63
C PHE A 416 4.34 13.37 0.97
N LEU A 417 4.37 14.47 0.22
CA LEU A 417 3.41 15.55 0.44
C LEU A 417 2.05 15.22 -0.22
N PRO A 418 0.95 15.81 0.27
CA PRO A 418 -0.35 15.69 -0.38
C PRO A 418 -0.26 16.08 -1.85
N GLU A 419 -0.93 15.31 -2.71
CA GLU A 419 -0.86 15.49 -4.17
C GLU A 419 -1.22 16.93 -4.61
N SER A 420 -2.19 17.54 -3.93
CA SER A 420 -2.60 18.93 -4.17
C SER A 420 -1.47 19.92 -3.93
N VAL A 421 -0.72 19.75 -2.83
CA VAL A 421 0.41 20.60 -2.44
C VAL A 421 1.52 20.52 -3.48
N PHE A 422 1.96 19.31 -3.81
CA PHE A 422 3.05 19.14 -4.79
C PHE A 422 2.64 19.60 -6.20
N THR A 423 1.41 19.31 -6.63
CA THR A 423 0.91 19.74 -7.94
C THR A 423 0.85 21.26 -8.02
N GLN A 424 0.48 21.94 -6.94
CA GLN A 424 0.48 23.39 -6.86
C GLN A 424 1.90 23.97 -6.91
N MET A 425 2.86 23.41 -6.15
CA MET A 425 4.29 23.76 -6.24
C MET A 425 4.79 23.65 -7.68
N ALA A 426 4.58 22.50 -8.31
CA ALA A 426 5.03 22.24 -9.68
C ALA A 426 4.38 23.17 -10.70
N THR A 427 3.10 23.50 -10.53
CA THR A 427 2.38 24.44 -11.40
C THR A 427 2.93 25.86 -11.31
N LEU A 428 3.23 26.33 -10.09
CA LEU A 428 3.81 27.67 -9.88
C LEU A 428 5.20 27.76 -10.52
N VAL A 429 6.06 26.78 -10.27
CA VAL A 429 7.39 26.67 -10.91
C VAL A 429 7.28 26.64 -12.43
N ALA A 430 6.34 25.85 -12.98
CA ALA A 430 6.18 25.74 -14.43
C ALA A 430 5.71 27.05 -15.08
N LYS A 431 4.86 27.82 -14.39
CA LYS A 431 4.37 29.13 -14.84
C LYS A 431 5.42 30.25 -14.69
N ALA A 432 6.29 30.15 -13.69
CA ALA A 432 7.35 31.13 -13.45
C ALA A 432 8.34 31.15 -14.62
N PRO A 433 8.65 32.31 -15.24
CA PRO A 433 9.60 32.40 -16.35
C PRO A 433 11.00 31.88 -16.00
N ASP A 434 11.50 32.24 -14.82
CA ASP A 434 12.78 31.81 -14.24
C ASP A 434 12.73 30.41 -13.61
N GLY A 435 11.53 29.87 -13.37
CA GLY A 435 11.35 28.57 -12.71
C GLY A 435 11.53 28.63 -11.19
N VAL A 436 11.51 29.83 -10.59
CA VAL A 436 11.64 30.04 -9.15
C VAL A 436 10.23 30.18 -8.54
N SER A 437 10.02 29.60 -7.36
CA SER A 437 8.72 29.66 -6.67
C SER A 437 8.80 30.50 -5.39
N PRO A 438 8.21 31.71 -5.36
CA PRO A 438 8.16 32.54 -4.16
C PRO A 438 7.45 31.87 -2.98
N LEU A 439 6.47 31.01 -3.27
CA LEU A 439 5.72 30.29 -2.24
C LEU A 439 6.59 29.24 -1.53
N ILE A 440 7.48 28.57 -2.27
CA ILE A 440 8.46 27.64 -1.69
C ILE A 440 9.44 28.41 -0.78
N ALA A 441 9.94 29.56 -1.23
CA ALA A 441 10.82 30.39 -0.41
C ALA A 441 10.14 30.83 0.91
N ARG A 442 8.86 31.21 0.85
CA ARG A 442 8.10 31.66 2.03
C ARG A 442 7.80 30.54 3.03
N ILE A 443 7.40 29.36 2.57
CA ILE A 443 7.15 28.23 3.48
C ILE A 443 8.46 27.73 4.11
N GLU A 444 9.56 27.77 3.36
CA GLU A 444 10.90 27.46 3.85
C GLU A 444 11.38 28.44 4.93
N ALA A 445 11.06 29.74 4.80
CA ALA A 445 11.36 30.73 5.82
C ALA A 445 10.48 30.55 7.07
N ALA A 446 9.17 30.36 6.88
CA ALA A 446 8.23 30.15 7.99
C ALA A 446 8.57 28.92 8.83
N ALA A 447 9.01 27.83 8.18
CA ALA A 447 9.37 26.61 8.88
C ALA A 447 10.66 26.74 9.72
N GLU A 448 11.53 27.70 9.39
CA GLU A 448 12.77 28.02 10.10
C GLU A 448 12.51 28.97 11.27
N GLU A 449 11.65 29.97 11.08
CA GLU A 449 11.15 30.84 12.16
C GLU A 449 10.46 30.01 13.26
N ALA A 450 9.62 29.05 12.88
CA ALA A 450 8.94 28.16 13.84
C ALA A 450 9.88 27.19 14.60
N ALA A 451 11.11 26.99 14.13
CA ALA A 451 12.09 26.11 14.76
C ALA A 451 13.04 26.83 15.72
N THR A 452 13.08 28.18 15.68
CA THR A 452 13.97 28.98 16.52
C THR A 452 13.22 29.40 17.78
N PRO A 453 13.66 29.05 19.01
CA PRO A 453 13.11 29.65 20.21
C PRO A 453 13.31 31.17 20.13
N ALA A 454 12.36 31.96 20.63
CA ALA A 454 12.39 33.42 20.60
C ALA A 454 13.55 34.00 21.44
N SER A 455 14.78 33.84 20.97
CA SER A 455 15.97 34.51 21.46
C SER A 455 17.10 34.31 20.45
N ALA A 456 17.58 35.43 19.91
CA ALA A 456 18.70 35.58 18.99
C ALA A 456 18.45 35.22 17.51
N ALA A 457 18.04 36.21 16.71
CA ALA A 457 18.53 36.35 15.34
C ALA A 457 18.42 37.80 14.84
N ASP A 458 19.50 38.23 14.19
CA ASP A 458 19.68 39.45 13.40
C ASP A 458 18.60 39.67 12.33
N PRO A 459 18.47 40.89 11.77
CA PRO A 459 17.44 41.19 10.78
C PRO A 459 17.55 40.29 9.53
N PRO A 460 16.43 39.76 9.01
CA PRO A 460 16.43 38.86 7.87
C PRO A 460 16.93 39.57 6.60
N ALA A 461 17.61 38.81 5.73
CA ALA A 461 17.99 39.24 4.39
C ALA A 461 16.76 39.74 3.58
N PRO A 462 16.94 40.71 2.67
CA PRO A 462 15.81 41.35 1.99
C PRO A 462 14.98 40.33 1.22
N THR A 463 13.73 40.20 1.63
CA THR A 463 12.68 39.47 0.92
C THR A 463 12.53 40.02 -0.50
N PRO A 464 12.54 39.19 -1.56
CA PRO A 464 12.20 39.67 -2.89
C PRO A 464 10.75 40.17 -2.89
N ASP A 465 10.62 41.47 -3.11
CA ASP A 465 9.35 42.18 -3.11
C ASP A 465 8.60 41.84 -4.41
N LEU A 466 7.59 40.98 -4.30
CA LEU A 466 6.65 40.67 -5.36
C LEU A 466 5.25 40.69 -4.76
N ASN A 467 4.42 41.60 -5.26
CA ASN A 467 3.00 41.76 -4.96
C ASN A 467 2.31 40.39 -4.88
N ALA A 468 2.11 39.89 -3.67
CA ALA A 468 1.38 38.65 -3.45
C ALA A 468 -0.10 38.95 -3.66
N THR A 469 -0.67 38.41 -4.72
CA THR A 469 -2.11 38.31 -4.90
C THR A 469 -2.71 37.58 -3.67
N ASP A 470 -3.87 38.03 -3.16
CA ASP A 470 -4.54 37.48 -1.95
C ASP A 470 -4.65 35.94 -1.95
N ASP A 471 -4.73 35.31 -3.14
CA ASP A 471 -4.77 33.85 -3.32
C ASP A 471 -3.48 33.13 -2.88
N LEU A 472 -2.29 33.71 -3.04
CA LEU A 472 -1.04 33.08 -2.62
C LEU A 472 -0.85 33.14 -1.10
N ALA A 473 -1.39 34.18 -0.46
CA ALA A 473 -1.36 34.30 1.00
C ALA A 473 -2.23 33.23 1.65
N SER A 474 -3.45 33.02 1.16
CA SER A 474 -4.34 31.97 1.69
C SER A 474 -3.77 30.55 1.54
N VAL A 475 -3.11 30.25 0.41
CA VAL A 475 -2.42 28.96 0.20
C VAL A 475 -1.27 28.78 1.17
N LEU A 476 -0.49 29.83 1.42
CA LEU A 476 0.61 29.78 2.38
C LEU A 476 0.11 29.46 3.80
N GLU A 477 -1.02 30.06 4.21
CA GLU A 477 -1.63 29.77 5.51
C GLU A 477 -2.16 28.33 5.59
N ASP A 478 -2.76 27.78 4.53
CA ASP A 478 -3.12 26.35 4.48
C ASP A 478 -1.89 25.44 4.63
N TRP A 479 -0.78 25.78 3.97
CA TRP A 479 0.46 24.98 4.04
C TRP A 479 1.10 25.03 5.43
N LYS A 480 1.04 26.17 6.13
CA LYS A 480 1.54 26.30 7.51
C LYS A 480 0.78 25.43 8.51
N LEU A 481 -0.48 25.08 8.22
CA LEU A 481 -1.29 24.21 9.09
C LEU A 481 -0.96 22.72 8.91
N ARG A 482 -0.12 22.35 7.95
CA ARG A 482 0.23 20.96 7.62
C ARG A 482 1.62 20.61 8.16
N PRO A 483 1.73 19.78 9.21
CA PRO A 483 3.02 19.41 9.81
C PRO A 483 4.01 18.81 8.79
N GLU A 484 3.52 17.94 7.90
CA GLU A 484 4.33 17.28 6.89
C GLU A 484 4.96 18.27 5.88
N VAL A 485 4.30 19.39 5.61
CA VAL A 485 4.82 20.44 4.72
C VAL A 485 5.91 21.24 5.43
N LEU A 486 5.73 21.54 6.72
CA LEU A 486 6.74 22.25 7.53
C LEU A 486 8.00 21.39 7.73
N ASP A 487 7.84 20.10 8.02
CA ASP A 487 8.97 19.18 8.18
C ASP A 487 9.77 19.05 6.88
N TRP A 488 9.10 18.98 5.74
CA TRP A 488 9.76 19.03 4.43
C TRP A 488 10.49 20.37 4.19
N ALA A 489 9.87 21.49 4.55
CA ALA A 489 10.43 22.82 4.34
C ALA A 489 11.69 23.10 5.20
N ARG A 490 11.87 22.37 6.31
CA ARG A 490 13.07 22.44 7.18
C ARG A 490 14.30 21.75 6.58
N ILE A 491 14.13 20.81 5.65
CA ILE A 491 15.25 20.09 5.03
C ILE A 491 16.18 21.07 4.30
N LYS A 492 17.49 20.87 4.42
CA LYS A 492 18.49 21.57 3.61
C LYS A 492 18.92 20.72 2.41
N PRO A 493 19.24 21.32 1.24
CA PRO A 493 19.29 22.75 0.97
C PRO A 493 17.91 23.39 0.72
N LYS A 494 17.85 24.72 0.81
CA LYS A 494 16.67 25.50 0.44
C LYS A 494 16.48 25.49 -1.09
N LEU A 495 15.23 25.50 -1.54
CA LEU A 495 14.83 25.46 -2.94
C LEU A 495 14.31 26.80 -3.45
N GLY A 496 13.88 27.69 -2.55
CA GLY A 496 13.16 28.92 -2.88
C GLY A 496 13.88 29.92 -3.79
N GLY A 497 15.21 29.84 -3.90
CA GLY A 497 16.02 30.71 -4.76
C GLY A 497 16.53 30.05 -6.06
N GLU A 498 16.16 28.80 -6.33
CA GLU A 498 16.73 28.01 -7.42
C GLU A 498 15.70 27.75 -8.52
N SER A 499 16.16 27.63 -9.76
CA SER A 499 15.27 27.25 -10.86
C SER A 499 14.92 25.77 -10.76
N LEU A 500 13.66 25.45 -10.50
CA LEU A 500 13.20 24.08 -10.28
C LEU A 500 12.74 23.37 -11.57
N LYS A 501 12.76 24.04 -12.72
CA LYS A 501 12.34 23.48 -14.02
C LYS A 501 13.12 22.24 -14.45
N PRO A 502 14.48 22.20 -14.35
CA PRO A 502 15.24 20.99 -14.69
C PRO A 502 14.82 19.79 -13.84
N TYR A 503 14.56 20.03 -12.55
CA TYR A 503 14.15 19.00 -11.61
C TYR A 503 12.74 18.47 -11.93
N LEU A 504 11.77 19.35 -12.22
CA LEU A 504 10.43 18.94 -12.67
C LEU A 504 10.45 18.12 -13.97
N PHE A 505 11.43 18.37 -14.84
CA PHE A 505 11.62 17.60 -16.06
C PHE A 505 12.15 16.18 -15.79
N VAL A 506 13.01 16.00 -14.79
CA VAL A 506 13.58 14.69 -14.41
C VAL A 506 12.54 13.79 -13.75
N ILE A 507 11.73 14.34 -12.85
CA ILE A 507 10.74 13.57 -12.08
C ILE A 507 9.44 13.28 -12.86
N LYS A 508 9.41 13.59 -14.16
CA LYS A 508 8.24 13.55 -15.05
C LYS A 508 7.63 12.15 -15.29
N ASP A 509 8.06 11.13 -14.55
CA ASP A 509 7.82 9.71 -14.82
C ASP A 509 6.32 9.33 -14.86
N ARG A 510 5.48 10.04 -14.10
CA ARG A 510 4.02 9.82 -14.09
C ARG A 510 3.19 10.99 -14.65
N ARG A 511 3.73 12.21 -14.69
CA ARG A 511 2.99 13.43 -15.05
C ARG A 511 3.88 14.42 -15.76
N ASN A 512 3.37 14.97 -16.86
CA ASN A 512 4.02 16.08 -17.53
C ASN A 512 3.64 17.40 -16.84
N TYR A 513 4.33 17.74 -15.75
CA TYR A 513 4.14 19.00 -15.01
C TYR A 513 4.41 20.24 -15.89
N LEU A 514 5.16 20.08 -16.97
CA LEU A 514 5.43 21.11 -17.98
C LEU A 514 4.44 21.10 -19.17
N ALA A 515 3.61 20.04 -19.34
CA ALA A 515 2.61 19.96 -20.43
C ALA A 515 1.46 20.96 -20.30
N GLY A 516 1.22 21.49 -19.10
CA GLY A 516 0.24 22.56 -18.90
C GLY A 516 0.59 23.85 -19.65
N VAL A 517 1.73 23.89 -20.34
CA VAL A 517 2.28 25.07 -21.02
C VAL A 517 2.46 24.85 -22.53
N ALA A 518 1.99 23.74 -23.11
CA ALA A 518 1.83 23.72 -24.56
C ALA A 518 0.71 24.71 -24.91
N PRO A 519 0.99 25.87 -25.55
CA PRO A 519 -0.07 26.78 -25.93
C PRO A 519 -1.06 26.01 -26.80
N LEU A 520 -2.35 26.09 -26.48
CA LEU A 520 -3.41 25.63 -27.37
C LEU A 520 -3.10 26.11 -28.79
N SER A 521 -3.25 25.23 -29.78
CA SER A 521 -3.11 25.65 -31.18
C SER A 521 -4.07 26.80 -31.48
N ALA A 522 -3.76 27.66 -32.46
CA ALA A 522 -4.61 28.81 -32.79
C ALA A 522 -6.09 28.42 -33.02
N LYS A 523 -6.30 27.24 -33.62
CA LYS A 523 -7.63 26.63 -33.82
C LYS A 523 -8.33 26.33 -32.50
N LEU A 524 -7.66 25.70 -31.53
CA LEU A 524 -8.27 25.37 -30.24
C LEU A 524 -8.52 26.61 -29.38
N LYS A 525 -7.65 27.63 -29.47
CA LYS A 525 -7.88 28.94 -28.83
C LYS A 525 -9.14 29.62 -29.33
N ASP A 526 -9.38 29.61 -30.65
CA ASP A 526 -10.62 30.16 -31.23
C ASP A 526 -11.87 29.38 -30.76
N ILE A 527 -11.79 28.05 -30.71
CA ILE A 527 -12.88 27.21 -30.20
C ILE A 527 -13.19 27.52 -28.73
N VAL A 528 -12.16 27.60 -27.88
CA VAL A 528 -12.32 27.95 -26.46
C VAL A 528 -12.93 29.33 -26.30
N ALA A 529 -12.42 30.34 -27.02
CA ALA A 529 -12.94 31.71 -26.96
C ALA A 529 -14.41 31.80 -27.35
N ARG A 530 -14.84 31.02 -28.35
CA ARG A 530 -16.26 30.93 -28.76
C ARG A 530 -17.12 30.19 -27.74
N LEU A 531 -16.61 29.12 -27.14
CA LEU A 531 -17.28 28.38 -26.07
C LEU A 531 -17.50 29.23 -24.81
N THR A 532 -16.59 30.15 -24.50
CA THR A 532 -16.69 31.09 -23.38
C THR A 532 -17.32 32.43 -23.77
N GLY A 533 -17.65 32.63 -25.05
CA GLY A 533 -18.21 33.89 -25.59
C GLY A 533 -19.71 34.06 -25.39
N GLY A 534 -20.36 33.24 -24.55
CA GLY A 534 -21.81 33.23 -24.31
C GLY A 534 -22.56 32.14 -25.08
N ASP A 535 -23.82 31.89 -24.68
CA ASP A 535 -24.59 30.71 -25.13
C ASP A 535 -24.81 30.68 -26.65
N LEU A 536 -25.00 31.84 -27.32
CA LEU A 536 -25.13 31.93 -28.78
C LEU A 536 -23.83 31.55 -29.52
N ASN A 537 -22.68 32.00 -29.02
CA ASN A 537 -21.39 31.69 -29.62
C ASN A 537 -21.00 30.22 -29.38
N ALA A 538 -21.34 29.69 -28.20
CA ALA A 538 -21.14 28.28 -27.87
C ALA A 538 -22.01 27.36 -28.75
N ALA A 539 -23.25 27.75 -29.05
CA ALA A 539 -24.12 27.02 -29.98
C ALA A 539 -23.52 26.97 -31.40
N ASN A 540 -22.97 28.09 -31.89
CA ASN A 540 -22.42 28.21 -33.24
C ASN A 540 -21.11 27.42 -33.47
N VAL A 541 -20.41 27.01 -32.40
CA VAL A 541 -19.16 26.22 -32.51
C VAL A 541 -19.36 24.71 -32.28
N THR A 542 -20.59 24.28 -31.96
CA THR A 542 -20.91 22.87 -31.60
C THR A 542 -20.46 21.85 -32.66
N ALA A 543 -20.57 22.16 -33.96
CA ALA A 543 -20.12 21.27 -35.03
C ALA A 543 -18.59 21.07 -35.03
N ALA A 544 -17.82 22.14 -34.79
CA ALA A 544 -16.37 22.06 -34.67
C ALA A 544 -15.95 21.33 -33.39
N VAL A 545 -16.71 21.48 -32.30
CA VAL A 545 -16.49 20.77 -31.04
C VAL A 545 -16.70 19.26 -31.20
N ARG A 546 -17.73 18.83 -31.93
CA ARG A 546 -17.97 17.40 -32.24
C ARG A 546 -16.86 16.77 -33.08
N ALA A 547 -16.17 17.57 -33.89
CA ALA A 547 -15.08 17.11 -34.77
C ALA A 547 -13.69 17.07 -34.10
N LEU A 548 -13.58 17.36 -32.80
CA LEU A 548 -12.32 17.31 -32.07
C LEU A 548 -11.82 15.86 -31.89
N THR A 549 -10.50 15.68 -32.01
CA THR A 549 -9.83 14.41 -31.69
C THR A 549 -9.70 14.22 -30.17
N PRO A 550 -9.53 12.98 -29.64
CA PRO A 550 -9.40 12.74 -28.20
C PRO A 550 -8.34 13.62 -27.49
N PRO A 551 -7.12 13.84 -28.05
CA PRO A 551 -6.14 14.74 -27.45
C PRO A 551 -6.57 16.22 -27.43
N GLU A 552 -7.28 16.67 -28.47
CA GLU A 552 -7.82 18.03 -28.55
C GLU A 552 -8.97 18.24 -27.56
N ILE A 553 -9.84 17.23 -27.39
CA ILE A 553 -10.91 17.22 -26.39
C ILE A 553 -10.32 17.39 -25.00
N ASP A 554 -9.28 16.62 -24.67
CA ASP A 554 -8.60 16.71 -23.38
C ASP A 554 -7.94 18.07 -23.15
N ALA A 555 -7.32 18.65 -24.19
CA ALA A 555 -6.70 19.97 -24.11
C ALA A 555 -7.74 21.08 -23.87
N VAL A 556 -8.85 21.07 -24.62
CA VAL A 556 -9.95 22.05 -24.47
C VAL A 556 -10.64 21.89 -23.11
N PHE A 557 -10.89 20.65 -22.67
CA PHE A 557 -11.48 20.38 -21.35
C PHE A 557 -10.59 20.90 -20.22
N LYS A 558 -9.27 20.64 -20.29
CA LYS A 558 -8.30 21.10 -19.28
C LYS A 558 -8.22 22.62 -19.21
N ASP A 559 -8.24 23.30 -20.36
CA ASP A 559 -8.21 24.76 -20.42
C ASP A 559 -9.48 25.38 -19.82
N LEU A 560 -10.66 24.92 -20.25
CA LEU A 560 -11.94 25.40 -19.72
C LEU A 560 -12.10 25.11 -18.22
N ARG A 561 -11.64 23.95 -17.73
CA ARG A 561 -11.56 23.66 -16.29
C ARG A 561 -10.66 24.66 -15.58
N GLY A 562 -9.46 24.91 -16.12
CA GLY A 562 -8.53 25.88 -15.56
C GLY A 562 -9.13 27.28 -15.45
N GLN A 563 -9.80 27.75 -16.51
CA GLN A 563 -10.52 29.03 -16.50
C GLN A 563 -11.63 29.05 -15.45
N LEU A 564 -12.44 27.98 -15.36
CA LEU A 564 -13.53 27.89 -14.39
C LEU A 564 -13.01 27.93 -12.94
N LEU A 565 -11.98 27.14 -12.62
CA LEU A 565 -11.39 27.10 -11.27
C LEU A 565 -10.67 28.41 -10.90
N SER A 566 -10.21 29.18 -11.89
CA SER A 566 -9.63 30.52 -11.68
C SER A 566 -10.64 31.67 -11.65
N THR A 567 -11.93 31.39 -11.84
CA THR A 567 -12.97 32.43 -11.90
C THR A 567 -13.26 32.98 -10.50
N GLN A 568 -13.12 34.30 -10.34
CA GLN A 568 -13.25 34.98 -9.04
C GLN A 568 -14.69 35.06 -8.51
N SER A 569 -15.69 35.15 -9.39
CA SER A 569 -17.11 35.23 -9.02
C SER A 569 -17.92 34.10 -9.65
N LEU A 570 -18.51 33.25 -8.81
CA LEU A 570 -19.36 32.14 -9.19
C LEU A 570 -20.85 32.41 -8.86
N GLN A 571 -21.22 33.68 -8.70
CA GLN A 571 -22.58 34.10 -8.35
C GLN A 571 -23.56 33.91 -9.52
N ALA A 572 -23.10 34.22 -10.74
CA ALA A 572 -23.79 33.92 -11.99
C ALA A 572 -23.14 32.70 -12.67
N LYS A 573 -23.83 32.12 -13.68
CA LYS A 573 -23.28 31.03 -14.49
C LYS A 573 -21.97 31.47 -15.16
N PRO A 574 -20.81 30.87 -14.82
CA PRO A 574 -19.54 31.24 -15.44
C PRO A 574 -19.52 30.85 -16.93
N PRO A 575 -18.96 31.68 -17.83
CA PRO A 575 -18.89 31.33 -19.25
C PRO A 575 -18.13 30.02 -19.52
N ALA A 576 -17.05 29.76 -18.77
CA ALA A 576 -16.30 28.50 -18.83
C ALA A 576 -17.14 27.28 -18.43
N MET A 577 -18.09 27.42 -17.50
CA MET A 577 -19.03 26.36 -17.13
C MET A 577 -20.02 26.08 -18.27
N GLY A 578 -20.48 27.11 -18.97
CA GLY A 578 -21.28 26.97 -20.19
C GLY A 578 -20.52 26.24 -21.29
N GLY A 579 -19.26 26.62 -21.52
CA GLY A 579 -18.37 25.95 -22.48
C GLY A 579 -18.15 24.47 -22.15
N LEU A 580 -17.90 24.14 -20.87
CA LEU A 580 -17.77 22.76 -20.40
C LEU A 580 -19.04 21.95 -20.60
N ALA A 581 -20.21 22.57 -20.38
CA ALA A 581 -21.49 21.91 -20.62
C ALA A 581 -21.68 21.56 -22.10
N VAL A 582 -21.37 22.48 -23.01
CA VAL A 582 -21.46 22.25 -24.47
C VAL A 582 -20.45 21.19 -24.94
N LEU A 583 -19.22 21.22 -24.42
CA LEU A 583 -18.20 20.21 -24.71
C LEU A 583 -18.64 18.81 -24.23
N THR A 584 -19.22 18.72 -23.04
CA THR A 584 -19.68 17.46 -22.45
C THR A 584 -20.95 16.93 -23.13
N GLN A 585 -21.81 17.82 -23.63
CA GLN A 585 -22.96 17.46 -24.46
C GLN A 585 -22.52 16.87 -25.80
N ALA A 586 -21.46 17.42 -26.41
CA ALA A 586 -20.90 16.90 -27.64
C ALA A 586 -20.15 15.57 -27.43
N HIS A 587 -19.56 15.36 -26.25
CA HIS A 587 -18.75 14.20 -25.91
C HIS A 587 -19.18 13.57 -24.56
N PRO A 588 -20.16 12.63 -24.58
CA PRO A 588 -20.75 12.05 -23.36
C PRO A 588 -19.76 11.36 -22.42
N GLY A 589 -18.61 10.89 -22.92
CA GLY A 589 -17.55 10.28 -22.09
C GLY A 589 -16.94 11.21 -21.04
N LEU A 590 -17.19 12.53 -21.14
CA LEU A 590 -16.72 13.53 -20.18
C LEU A 590 -17.68 13.76 -19.01
N GLN A 591 -18.88 13.16 -18.98
CA GLN A 591 -19.90 13.46 -17.96
C GLN A 591 -19.41 13.23 -16.53
N VAL A 592 -18.67 12.15 -16.27
CA VAL A 592 -18.10 11.86 -14.94
C VAL A 592 -17.07 12.92 -14.55
N ARG A 593 -16.15 13.24 -15.46
CA ARG A 593 -15.10 14.26 -15.24
C ARG A 593 -15.68 15.66 -15.06
N TYR A 594 -16.77 15.98 -15.76
CA TYR A 594 -17.48 17.24 -15.58
C TYR A 594 -18.06 17.35 -14.16
N VAL A 595 -18.67 16.28 -13.64
CA VAL A 595 -19.20 16.25 -12.27
C VAL A 595 -18.09 16.36 -11.23
N GLU A 596 -16.93 15.74 -11.46
CA GLU A 596 -15.74 15.89 -10.61
C GLU A 596 -15.30 17.36 -10.52
N VAL A 597 -15.31 18.10 -11.64
CA VAL A 597 -15.01 19.54 -11.65
C VAL A 597 -16.02 20.32 -10.80
N LEU A 598 -17.31 19.95 -10.78
CA LEU A 598 -18.29 20.60 -9.92
C LEU A 598 -18.03 20.35 -8.43
N ALA A 599 -17.57 19.15 -8.07
CA ALA A 599 -17.22 18.79 -6.70
C ALA A 599 -16.02 19.60 -6.17
N GLU A 600 -15.14 20.06 -7.06
CA GLU A 600 -13.96 20.87 -6.72
C GLU A 600 -14.25 22.37 -6.51
N LEU A 601 -15.45 22.85 -6.82
CA LEU A 601 -15.77 24.28 -6.73
C LEU A 601 -15.91 24.74 -5.26
N PRO A 602 -15.38 25.93 -4.90
CA PRO A 602 -15.46 26.47 -3.54
C PRO A 602 -16.91 26.83 -3.18
N ILE A 603 -17.51 26.05 -2.28
CA ILE A 603 -18.94 26.07 -1.94
C ILE A 603 -19.38 27.44 -1.38
N ASP A 604 -18.50 28.10 -0.64
CA ASP A 604 -18.68 29.44 -0.07
C ASP A 604 -18.91 30.53 -1.15
N ARG A 605 -18.42 30.31 -2.38
CA ARG A 605 -18.48 31.31 -3.47
C ARG A 605 -19.59 31.04 -4.49
N LEU A 606 -20.29 29.91 -4.40
CA LEU A 606 -21.29 29.48 -5.37
C LEU A 606 -22.62 30.24 -5.24
N GLY A 607 -23.16 30.69 -6.38
CA GLY A 607 -24.49 31.26 -6.50
C GLY A 607 -25.50 30.36 -7.22
N PRO A 608 -26.77 30.82 -7.34
CA PRO A 608 -27.87 30.03 -7.88
C PRO A 608 -27.71 29.68 -9.36
N GLY A 609 -26.94 30.47 -10.12
CA GLY A 609 -26.73 30.25 -11.55
C GLY A 609 -25.94 28.99 -11.90
N VAL A 610 -25.21 28.42 -10.94
CA VAL A 610 -24.42 27.19 -11.13
C VAL A 610 -25.31 25.95 -11.14
N VAL A 611 -26.41 25.96 -10.38
CA VAL A 611 -27.25 24.78 -10.13
C VAL A 611 -28.05 24.35 -11.37
N SER A 612 -28.39 25.26 -12.29
CA SER A 612 -29.37 25.01 -13.36
C SER A 612 -28.81 24.43 -14.67
N VAL A 613 -27.49 24.21 -14.77
CA VAL A 613 -26.82 23.95 -16.06
C VAL A 613 -26.68 22.47 -16.41
N HIS A 614 -26.97 21.57 -15.46
CA HIS A 614 -26.54 20.17 -15.51
C HIS A 614 -27.53 19.19 -16.17
N GLY A 615 -28.62 19.69 -16.77
CA GLY A 615 -29.71 18.87 -17.32
C GLY A 615 -29.36 17.98 -18.51
N PHE A 616 -28.12 18.04 -19.00
CA PHE A 616 -27.61 17.22 -20.10
C PHE A 616 -26.94 15.91 -19.64
N ILE A 617 -26.74 15.73 -18.33
CA ILE A 617 -26.14 14.51 -17.79
C ILE A 617 -27.19 13.39 -17.85
N GLN A 618 -26.83 12.28 -18.49
CA GLN A 618 -27.71 11.13 -18.71
C GLN A 618 -27.08 9.81 -18.25
N ASN A 619 -25.77 9.78 -18.00
CA ASN A 619 -25.07 8.61 -17.50
C ASN A 619 -25.42 8.35 -16.02
N ASP A 620 -25.79 7.11 -15.69
CA ASP A 620 -26.22 6.73 -14.33
C ASP A 620 -25.15 6.97 -13.26
N ASP A 621 -23.87 6.72 -13.55
CA ASP A 621 -22.79 6.98 -12.61
C ASP A 621 -22.58 8.48 -12.39
N ALA A 622 -22.58 9.26 -13.47
CA ALA A 622 -22.47 10.71 -13.40
C ALA A 622 -23.69 11.34 -12.68
N LEU A 623 -24.90 10.82 -12.89
CA LEU A 623 -26.11 11.25 -12.18
C LEU A 623 -26.03 10.96 -10.68
N ARG A 624 -25.57 9.77 -10.28
CA ARG A 624 -25.34 9.44 -8.86
C ARG A 624 -24.34 10.42 -8.21
N ARG A 625 -23.21 10.68 -8.87
CA ARG A 625 -22.19 11.63 -8.39
C ARG A 625 -22.71 13.06 -8.34
N LEU A 626 -23.47 13.49 -9.34
CA LEU A 626 -24.06 14.83 -9.38
C LEU A 626 -25.04 15.03 -8.21
N ASN A 627 -25.84 14.01 -7.90
CA ASN A 627 -26.73 14.06 -6.74
C ASN A 627 -25.95 14.16 -5.42
N ALA A 628 -24.83 13.46 -5.29
CA ALA A 628 -23.95 13.58 -4.13
C ALA A 628 -23.32 14.98 -4.00
N VAL A 629 -22.95 15.61 -5.12
CA VAL A 629 -22.50 17.01 -5.15
C VAL A 629 -23.62 17.94 -4.67
N PHE A 630 -24.85 17.78 -5.16
CA PHE A 630 -25.99 18.56 -4.68
C PHE A 630 -26.33 18.33 -3.21
N ASP A 631 -26.19 17.10 -2.69
CA ASP A 631 -26.37 16.82 -1.27
C ASP A 631 -25.33 17.54 -0.42
N THR A 632 -24.09 17.61 -0.90
CA THR A 632 -23.01 18.35 -0.25
C THR A 632 -23.32 19.85 -0.25
N TRP A 633 -23.76 20.40 -1.39
CA TRP A 633 -24.15 21.81 -1.50
C TRP A 633 -25.36 22.16 -0.62
N ALA A 634 -26.35 21.27 -0.51
CA ALA A 634 -27.54 21.46 0.32
C ALA A 634 -27.26 21.44 1.84
N ARG A 635 -26.16 20.79 2.25
CA ARG A 635 -25.71 20.72 3.65
C ARG A 635 -24.75 21.84 4.04
N SER A 636 -24.36 22.69 3.09
CA SER A 636 -23.41 23.78 3.34
C SER A 636 -24.04 24.98 4.06
N ASP A 637 -23.19 25.79 4.68
CA ASP A 637 -23.57 27.05 5.34
C ASP A 637 -23.95 28.17 4.35
N ASN A 638 -23.79 27.94 3.04
CA ASN A 638 -24.20 28.87 1.99
C ASN A 638 -25.73 28.81 1.79
N LEU A 639 -26.45 29.69 2.50
CA LEU A 639 -27.92 29.75 2.49
C LEU A 639 -28.52 30.03 1.10
N ILE A 640 -27.80 30.75 0.23
CA ILE A 640 -28.26 31.08 -1.13
C ILE A 640 -28.21 29.82 -2.00
N LEU A 641 -27.09 29.09 -1.96
CA LEU A 641 -26.89 27.85 -2.68
C LEU A 641 -27.87 26.76 -2.20
N LYS A 642 -28.05 26.63 -0.88
CA LYS A 642 -29.01 25.70 -0.27
C LYS A 642 -30.42 25.91 -0.81
N ARG A 643 -30.92 27.15 -0.78
CA ARG A 643 -32.24 27.50 -1.32
C ARG A 643 -32.35 27.22 -2.82
N ALA A 644 -31.28 27.43 -3.59
CA ALA A 644 -31.26 27.14 -5.02
C ALA A 644 -31.35 25.63 -5.32
N VAL A 645 -30.65 24.79 -4.57
CA VAL A 645 -30.71 23.32 -4.69
C VAL A 645 -32.09 22.79 -4.29
N GLU A 646 -32.66 23.30 -3.19
CA GLU A 646 -34.02 22.95 -2.75
C GLU A 646 -35.10 23.35 -3.76
N ALA A 647 -34.99 24.56 -4.34
CA ALA A 647 -35.87 25.04 -5.40
C ALA A 647 -35.78 24.18 -6.68
N MET A 648 -34.58 23.74 -7.05
CA MET A 648 -34.39 22.84 -8.19
C MET A 648 -35.03 21.46 -7.95
N ARG A 649 -34.84 20.87 -6.76
CA ARG A 649 -35.44 19.58 -6.38
C ARG A 649 -36.97 19.62 -6.37
N THR A 650 -37.56 20.69 -5.84
CA THR A 650 -39.03 20.88 -5.81
C THR A 650 -39.62 21.16 -7.20
N ALA A 651 -38.90 21.89 -8.06
CA ALA A 651 -39.28 22.09 -9.46
C ALA A 651 -39.24 20.78 -10.27
N GLY A 652 -38.25 19.91 -10.03
CA GLY A 652 -38.16 18.57 -10.62
C GLY A 652 -39.32 17.66 -10.22
N GLN A 653 -39.72 17.65 -8.94
CA GLN A 653 -40.87 16.88 -8.45
C GLN A 653 -42.22 17.37 -9.02
N ARG A 654 -42.38 18.69 -9.22
CA ARG A 654 -43.59 19.26 -9.88
C ARG A 654 -43.67 18.91 -11.37
N ARG A 655 -42.54 18.85 -12.09
CA ARG A 655 -42.49 18.39 -13.50
C ARG A 655 -42.81 16.90 -13.65
N GLY A 656 -42.30 16.05 -12.75
CA GLY A 656 -42.64 14.62 -12.73
C GLY A 656 -44.11 14.33 -12.46
N ARG A 657 -44.77 15.10 -11.57
CA ARG A 657 -46.22 15.00 -11.31
C ARG A 657 -47.12 15.50 -12.45
N ARG A 658 -46.63 16.40 -13.31
CA ARG A 658 -47.38 16.90 -14.48
C ARG A 658 -47.25 15.96 -15.70
N ALA A 659 -46.09 15.31 -15.88
CA ALA A 659 -45.87 14.32 -16.94
C ALA A 659 -46.57 12.97 -16.66
N GLY A 660 -46.85 12.64 -15.39
CA GLY A 660 -47.67 11.46 -15.02
C GLY A 660 -49.19 11.70 -15.05
N ARG A 661 -49.65 12.86 -15.54
CA ARG A 661 -51.08 13.21 -15.69
C ARG A 661 -51.44 13.65 -17.13
N SER A 662 -50.53 13.47 -18.09
CA SER A 662 -50.76 13.66 -19.52
C SER A 662 -50.81 12.32 -20.23
#